data_AF-A0A8H4N635-F1
#
_entry.id   AF-A0A8H4N635-F1
#
_cell.length_a   1.000
_cell.length_b   1.000
_cell.length_c   1.000
_cell.angle_alpha   90.00
_cell.angle_beta   90.00
_cell.angle_gamma   90.00
#
_symmetry.space_group_name_H-M   'P 1'
#
loop_
_entity.id
_entity.type
_entity.pdbx_description
1 polymer ?
#
loop_
_entity_poly.entity_id
_entity_poly.type
_entity_poly.pdbx_seq_one_letter_code
_entity_poly.pdbx_strand_id
1 'polypeptide(L)'
;MSETWSPPDSYTSRPVAILGGGVLGRRIACCWASAGYTVHIRDPSPQQRHDALAYIQENVASYAQVTGCQTPGSAFAFEDLPTTVSNAWLVFEAVPEKLLIKIDTFADLEVLAPQDAILCSNSSSYKSGEMLEKVSEATQKRILNTHYMMPPNNRLVELMTDGHTEPAIFPFLVERHREAGLKPYVAGAESTGFIFNRVWAAIKREFLMIMDEGVSTPTQLDEVWKIMFGSRQGPCEMMDDVGLDTVAFIEGHYIKERSLPRSHLDFLEQNYVSQGKLGVKSEEGGFYQHQHETAASSTPNQPSVLVLDLGLSQPLNGSKNYAEVSRRGRVLEVSPDGKSVQTLVSGQQLPDGIVLHKPSQRLYWTNMGIPSQNDGHVMSSNRDGSDVKHVVPPGHIHTPKQLAIDAAAHKLYIADREGLRIHRCNLDGSALETLVQTGDVARAAHRADHTRWCVGIAVAPALGRFFWTQKGGSKAGEGRVFSARIDMPAGGVAAARPDVRCLLDALPEPVDLDYDERSGSLLWTDRGEVPFGNTLSKLKVDSLGDAAATKEDYEIVVQNFDEAIGLKVDAEAGFCYVADIGGSIWRCGQDGTRTKIYEDKNCAFTGLDLARYVTTFIPGRAPVPQNGQLFLWPGMSNGTGDLVQTTIEDYRDGNAWCGATEGQWCIRASLFGSFGQKDANASAISGDQKIRIEYNLMADGTTWEQIVTDADSGENLSYFAYDSGPYMRGYGTGTECQNDCSGTIEQQKYLNTVITLADADLTFGSTVGSSQGATYSELKQTEDGKIWTIDEIIVPPMQK
;
A
#
# COMPACT_ATOMS: atom_id res chain seq x y z
N MET A 1 -46.48 -27.67 37.10
CA MET A 1 -46.08 -26.25 37.09
C MET A 1 -44.77 -26.22 36.33
N SER A 2 -44.73 -25.67 35.11
CA SER A 2 -43.45 -25.59 34.38
C SER A 2 -42.54 -24.68 35.18
N GLU A 3 -41.40 -25.20 35.62
CA GLU A 3 -40.36 -24.37 36.23
C GLU A 3 -40.03 -23.27 35.21
N THR A 4 -40.17 -22.03 35.65
CA THR A 4 -39.79 -20.87 34.85
C THR A 4 -38.28 -20.82 34.85
N TRP A 5 -37.67 -20.81 33.67
CA TRP A 5 -36.23 -20.70 33.54
C TRP A 5 -35.71 -19.44 34.23
N SER A 6 -34.61 -19.59 34.96
CA SER A 6 -33.89 -18.50 35.60
C SER A 6 -32.54 -18.27 34.92
N PRO A 7 -32.05 -17.02 34.86
CA PRO A 7 -30.70 -16.74 34.41
C PRO A 7 -29.63 -17.56 35.18
N PRO A 8 -28.48 -17.85 34.56
CA PRO A 8 -27.39 -18.57 35.23
C PRO A 8 -26.93 -17.81 36.49
N ASP A 9 -26.68 -18.54 37.57
CA ASP A 9 -26.32 -17.94 38.85
C ASP A 9 -24.95 -17.25 38.77
N SER A 10 -24.86 -16.04 39.32
CA SER A 10 -23.61 -15.25 39.39
C SER A 10 -22.89 -15.08 38.05
N TYR A 11 -23.63 -15.03 36.93
CA TYR A 11 -23.09 -14.98 35.56
C TYR A 11 -22.06 -13.86 35.32
N THR A 12 -22.13 -12.74 36.03
CA THR A 12 -21.16 -11.63 35.91
C THR A 12 -19.76 -11.96 36.45
N SER A 13 -19.64 -12.98 37.31
CA SER A 13 -18.38 -13.39 37.94
C SER A 13 -17.82 -14.70 37.39
N ARG A 14 -18.58 -15.38 36.53
CA ARG A 14 -18.22 -16.65 35.90
C ARG A 14 -17.64 -16.39 34.50
N PRO A 15 -16.75 -17.25 33.99
CA PRO A 15 -16.17 -17.08 32.67
C PRO A 15 -17.18 -17.34 31.55
N VAL A 16 -16.96 -16.67 30.42
CA VAL A 16 -17.49 -17.07 29.11
C VAL A 16 -16.46 -18.01 28.47
N ALA A 17 -16.85 -19.23 28.14
CA ALA A 17 -15.98 -20.22 27.52
C ALA A 17 -16.13 -20.22 25.98
N ILE A 18 -15.02 -20.32 25.26
CA ILE A 18 -14.96 -20.42 23.81
C ILE A 18 -14.19 -21.69 23.44
N LEU A 19 -14.82 -22.60 22.72
CA LEU A 19 -14.22 -23.85 22.26
C LEU A 19 -13.74 -23.69 20.82
N GLY A 20 -12.46 -23.43 20.65
CA GLY A 20 -11.79 -23.15 19.38
C GLY A 20 -11.06 -21.81 19.41
N GLY A 21 -9.74 -21.80 19.19
CA GLY A 21 -8.88 -20.60 19.14
C GLY A 21 -8.68 -20.03 17.74
N GLY A 22 -9.41 -20.56 16.74
CA GLY A 22 -9.33 -20.10 15.35
C GLY A 22 -9.92 -18.69 15.13
N VAL A 23 -10.03 -18.27 13.87
CA VAL A 23 -10.40 -16.89 13.46
C VAL A 23 -11.66 -16.37 14.16
N LEU A 24 -12.77 -17.13 14.12
CA LEU A 24 -14.02 -16.72 14.76
C LEU A 24 -13.96 -16.85 16.29
N GLY A 25 -13.31 -17.89 16.81
CA GLY A 25 -13.21 -18.14 18.24
C GLY A 25 -12.48 -17.02 18.99
N ARG A 26 -11.28 -16.62 18.52
CA ARG A 26 -10.53 -15.49 19.12
C ARG A 26 -11.27 -14.16 19.02
N ARG A 27 -12.06 -13.96 17.95
CA ARG A 27 -12.94 -12.78 17.82
C ARG A 27 -14.06 -12.80 18.85
N ILE A 28 -14.78 -13.92 19.01
CA ILE A 28 -15.85 -14.05 20.01
C ILE A 28 -15.25 -13.76 21.40
N ALA A 29 -14.12 -14.37 21.74
CA ALA A 29 -13.42 -14.12 23.00
C ALA A 29 -13.08 -12.63 23.20
N CYS A 30 -12.57 -11.95 22.16
CA CYS A 30 -12.27 -10.52 22.21
C CYS A 30 -13.52 -9.64 22.44
N CYS A 31 -14.68 -9.97 21.84
CA CYS A 31 -15.94 -9.25 22.07
C CYS A 31 -16.39 -9.33 23.53
N TRP A 32 -16.28 -10.49 24.17
CA TRP A 32 -16.69 -10.66 25.56
C TRP A 32 -15.67 -10.06 26.54
N ALA A 33 -14.37 -10.25 26.28
CA ALA A 33 -13.31 -9.64 27.07
C ALA A 33 -13.40 -8.10 27.06
N SER A 34 -13.71 -7.49 25.92
CA SER A 34 -13.84 -6.03 25.82
C SER A 34 -15.03 -5.44 26.59
N ALA A 35 -16.00 -6.27 26.97
CA ALA A 35 -17.11 -5.89 27.85
C ALA A 35 -16.83 -6.15 29.34
N GLY A 36 -15.61 -6.52 29.70
CA GLY A 36 -15.22 -6.75 31.10
C GLY A 36 -15.38 -8.21 31.56
N TYR A 37 -15.84 -9.13 30.72
CA TYR A 37 -16.01 -10.53 31.09
C TYR A 37 -14.67 -11.27 31.13
N THR A 38 -14.52 -12.20 32.09
CA THR A 38 -13.44 -13.18 32.03
C THR A 38 -13.75 -14.20 30.93
N VAL A 39 -12.78 -14.47 30.06
CA VAL A 39 -12.94 -15.43 28.95
C VAL A 39 -11.97 -16.60 29.07
N HIS A 40 -12.48 -17.81 28.87
CA HIS A 40 -11.69 -19.04 28.80
C HIS A 40 -11.73 -19.58 27.37
N ILE A 41 -10.56 -19.82 26.77
CA ILE A 41 -10.43 -20.31 25.40
C ILE A 41 -9.86 -21.72 25.46
N ARG A 42 -10.50 -22.66 24.77
CA ARG A 42 -9.98 -24.02 24.63
C ARG A 42 -9.56 -24.29 23.21
N ASP A 43 -8.33 -24.72 23.02
CA ASP A 43 -7.87 -25.26 21.74
C ASP A 43 -6.80 -26.34 21.99
N PRO A 44 -6.86 -27.53 21.36
CA PRO A 44 -5.81 -28.53 21.50
C PRO A 44 -4.45 -28.06 20.97
N SER A 45 -4.41 -27.13 20.01
CA SER A 45 -3.17 -26.60 19.45
C SER A 45 -2.54 -25.52 20.35
N PRO A 46 -1.28 -25.69 20.78
CA PRO A 46 -0.56 -24.65 21.52
C PRO A 46 -0.47 -23.32 20.76
N GLN A 47 -0.30 -23.38 19.43
CA GLN A 47 -0.21 -22.18 18.59
C GLN A 47 -1.53 -21.40 18.60
N GLN A 48 -2.66 -22.09 18.42
CA GLN A 48 -3.97 -21.42 18.41
C GLN A 48 -4.30 -20.77 19.76
N ARG A 49 -3.86 -21.40 20.86
CA ARG A 49 -3.98 -20.79 22.20
C ARG A 49 -3.16 -19.51 22.31
N HIS A 50 -1.92 -19.53 21.84
CA HIS A 50 -1.05 -18.35 21.81
C HIS A 50 -1.63 -17.22 20.95
N ASP A 51 -2.00 -17.53 19.70
CA ASP A 51 -2.53 -16.56 18.74
C ASP A 51 -3.86 -15.96 19.19
N ALA A 52 -4.71 -16.73 19.87
CA ALA A 52 -5.96 -16.22 20.42
C ALA A 52 -5.72 -15.22 21.55
N LEU A 53 -4.77 -15.48 22.45
CA LEU A 53 -4.41 -14.55 23.52
C LEU A 53 -3.73 -13.29 22.97
N ALA A 54 -2.80 -13.44 22.02
CA ALA A 54 -2.16 -12.31 21.35
C ALA A 54 -3.18 -11.41 20.65
N TYR A 55 -4.10 -11.99 19.88
CA TYR A 55 -5.18 -11.25 19.24
C TYR A 55 -6.02 -10.46 20.23
N ILE A 56 -6.40 -11.05 21.37
CA ILE A 56 -7.16 -10.33 22.41
C ILE A 56 -6.32 -9.21 23.00
N GLN A 57 -5.06 -9.46 23.36
CA GLN A 57 -4.16 -8.46 23.93
C GLN A 57 -4.01 -7.23 23.01
N GLU A 58 -3.88 -7.46 21.71
CA GLU A 58 -3.72 -6.41 20.70
C GLU A 58 -5.02 -5.63 20.44
N ASN A 59 -6.17 -6.32 20.43
CA ASN A 59 -7.41 -5.76 19.90
C ASN A 59 -8.44 -5.35 20.96
N VAL A 60 -8.35 -5.86 22.19
CA VAL A 60 -9.40 -5.67 23.22
C VAL A 60 -9.65 -4.19 23.54
N ALA A 61 -8.61 -3.35 23.49
CA ALA A 61 -8.74 -1.91 23.70
C ALA A 61 -9.60 -1.25 22.63
N SER A 62 -9.41 -1.61 21.35
CA SER A 62 -10.23 -1.09 20.24
C SER A 62 -11.69 -1.54 20.37
N TYR A 63 -11.93 -2.79 20.79
CA TYR A 63 -13.29 -3.29 20.99
C TYR A 63 -13.95 -2.63 22.20
N ALA A 64 -13.18 -2.32 23.26
CA ALA A 64 -13.69 -1.70 24.48
C ALA A 64 -14.19 -0.26 24.25
N GLN A 65 -13.66 0.44 23.24
CA GLN A 65 -14.20 1.73 22.80
C GLN A 65 -15.66 1.61 22.33
N VAL A 66 -16.04 0.47 21.76
CA VAL A 66 -17.41 0.20 21.28
C VAL A 66 -18.35 -0.16 22.43
N THR A 67 -17.88 -0.91 23.42
CA THR A 67 -18.66 -1.31 24.60
C THR A 67 -18.77 -0.19 25.65
N GLY A 68 -17.83 0.77 25.63
CA GLY A 68 -17.68 1.81 26.65
C GLY A 68 -17.03 1.32 27.94
N CYS A 69 -16.56 0.06 27.99
CA CYS A 69 -15.94 -0.53 29.16
C CYS A 69 -14.55 0.07 29.41
N GLN A 70 -14.32 0.60 30.61
CA GLN A 70 -13.03 1.20 30.99
C GLN A 70 -11.99 0.16 31.41
N THR A 71 -12.43 -1.04 31.78
CA THR A 71 -11.56 -2.10 32.29
C THR A 71 -11.93 -3.41 31.60
N PRO A 72 -11.28 -3.73 30.47
CA PRO A 72 -11.46 -5.02 29.82
C PRO A 72 -11.20 -6.19 30.76
N GLY A 73 -11.88 -7.30 30.52
CA GLY A 73 -11.75 -8.53 31.26
C GLY A 73 -10.47 -9.30 30.93
N SER A 74 -10.21 -10.35 31.68
CA SER A 74 -9.04 -11.21 31.51
C SER A 74 -9.33 -12.38 30.56
N ALA A 75 -8.32 -12.81 29.80
CA ALA A 75 -8.40 -13.96 28.92
C ALA A 75 -7.40 -15.06 29.33
N PHE A 76 -7.86 -16.30 29.37
CA PHE A 76 -7.06 -17.48 29.68
C PHE A 76 -7.26 -18.55 28.62
N ALA A 77 -6.20 -19.26 28.25
CA ALA A 77 -6.27 -20.35 27.27
C ALA A 77 -5.85 -21.69 27.90
N PHE A 78 -6.61 -22.74 27.59
CA PHE A 78 -6.44 -24.08 28.14
C PHE A 78 -6.46 -25.13 27.02
N GLU A 79 -5.78 -26.25 27.25
CA GLU A 79 -5.78 -27.39 26.33
C GLU A 79 -7.01 -28.29 26.54
N ASP A 80 -7.32 -28.54 27.81
CA ASP A 80 -8.37 -29.48 28.21
C ASP A 80 -9.75 -28.80 28.34
N LEU A 81 -10.78 -29.56 27.99
CA LEU A 81 -12.17 -29.12 28.05
C LEU A 81 -12.68 -28.93 29.50
N PRO A 82 -12.44 -29.86 30.46
CA PRO A 82 -12.96 -29.74 31.82
C PRO A 82 -12.57 -28.44 32.53
N THR A 83 -11.29 -28.05 32.49
CA THR A 83 -10.81 -26.80 33.12
C THR A 83 -11.47 -25.58 32.50
N THR A 84 -11.69 -25.61 31.18
CA THR A 84 -12.29 -24.48 30.45
C THR A 84 -13.73 -24.23 30.87
N VAL A 85 -14.56 -25.27 30.98
CA VAL A 85 -16.03 -25.13 31.06
C VAL A 85 -16.62 -25.35 32.46
N SER A 86 -15.89 -25.95 33.40
CA SER A 86 -16.41 -26.36 34.72
C SER A 86 -17.07 -25.25 35.55
N ASN A 87 -16.73 -23.98 35.31
CA ASN A 87 -17.35 -22.82 35.98
C ASN A 87 -18.02 -21.83 35.00
N ALA A 88 -18.08 -22.15 33.70
CA ALA A 88 -18.61 -21.23 32.70
C ALA A 88 -20.12 -21.03 32.85
N TRP A 89 -20.63 -19.82 32.62
CA TRP A 89 -22.08 -19.55 32.53
C TRP A 89 -22.59 -19.52 31.09
N LEU A 90 -21.68 -19.31 30.13
CA LEU A 90 -21.94 -19.26 28.70
C LEU A 90 -20.80 -19.94 27.98
N VAL A 91 -21.13 -20.83 27.04
CA VAL A 91 -20.16 -21.56 26.23
C VAL A 91 -20.45 -21.34 24.75
N PHE A 92 -19.44 -20.97 23.96
CA PHE A 92 -19.52 -20.90 22.50
C PHE A 92 -18.68 -22.00 21.88
N GLU A 93 -19.33 -22.91 21.17
CA GLU A 93 -18.71 -23.91 20.31
C GLU A 93 -18.32 -23.25 18.96
N ALA A 94 -17.02 -23.27 18.65
CA ALA A 94 -16.42 -22.78 17.40
C ALA A 94 -15.30 -23.73 16.92
N VAL A 95 -15.53 -25.05 17.05
CA VAL A 95 -14.65 -26.12 16.59
C VAL A 95 -14.80 -26.33 15.08
N PRO A 96 -13.93 -27.13 14.42
CA PRO A 96 -14.02 -27.37 12.98
C PRO A 96 -15.43 -27.77 12.53
N GLU A 97 -15.82 -27.31 11.33
CA GLU A 97 -17.17 -27.48 10.76
C GLU A 97 -17.43 -28.93 10.29
N LYS A 98 -17.40 -29.89 11.24
CA LYS A 98 -17.68 -31.32 11.05
C LYS A 98 -18.73 -31.74 12.05
N LEU A 99 -19.90 -32.18 11.56
CA LEU A 99 -21.08 -32.47 12.40
C LEU A 99 -20.78 -33.44 13.55
N LEU A 100 -20.06 -34.53 13.29
CA LEU A 100 -19.72 -35.51 14.34
C LEU A 100 -18.91 -34.91 15.49
N ILE A 101 -17.96 -34.00 15.20
CA ILE A 101 -17.16 -33.33 16.23
C ILE A 101 -18.06 -32.44 17.08
N LYS A 102 -19.03 -31.76 16.47
CA LYS A 102 -19.98 -30.89 17.19
C LYS A 102 -20.92 -31.72 18.07
N ILE A 103 -21.47 -32.83 17.56
CA ILE A 103 -22.28 -33.77 18.34
C ILE A 103 -21.50 -34.26 19.57
N ASP A 104 -20.26 -34.70 19.39
CA ASP A 104 -19.41 -35.16 20.50
C ASP A 104 -19.10 -34.02 21.48
N THR A 105 -18.86 -32.80 20.98
CA THR A 105 -18.61 -31.62 21.82
C THR A 105 -19.81 -31.28 22.70
N PHE A 106 -21.04 -31.31 22.17
CA PHE A 106 -22.24 -31.05 22.98
C PHE A 106 -22.53 -32.18 23.99
N ALA A 107 -22.21 -33.43 23.66
CA ALA A 107 -22.27 -34.54 24.63
C ALA A 107 -21.28 -34.33 25.79
N ASP A 108 -20.05 -33.90 25.50
CA ASP A 108 -19.07 -33.58 26.54
C ASP A 108 -19.51 -32.38 27.40
N LEU A 109 -20.12 -31.36 26.78
CA LEU A 109 -20.64 -30.18 27.47
C LEU A 109 -21.81 -30.50 28.41
N GLU A 110 -22.65 -31.47 28.06
CA GLU A 110 -23.71 -31.93 28.97
C GLU A 110 -23.14 -32.45 30.29
N VAL A 111 -22.00 -33.15 30.23
CA VAL A 111 -21.36 -33.76 31.40
C VAL A 111 -20.51 -32.76 32.18
N LEU A 112 -19.79 -31.87 31.48
CA LEU A 112 -18.72 -31.05 32.06
C LEU A 112 -19.14 -29.61 32.39
N ALA A 113 -20.08 -29.02 31.65
CA ALA A 113 -20.51 -27.65 31.91
C ALA A 113 -21.58 -27.60 33.02
N PRO A 114 -21.64 -26.51 33.81
CA PRO A 114 -22.71 -26.32 34.79
C PRO A 114 -24.11 -26.50 34.19
N GLN A 115 -25.04 -27.05 34.97
CA GLN A 115 -26.41 -27.34 34.53
C GLN A 115 -27.18 -26.08 34.10
N ASP A 116 -26.83 -24.92 34.67
CA ASP A 116 -27.41 -23.63 34.35
C ASP A 116 -26.70 -22.88 33.21
N ALA A 117 -25.58 -23.39 32.69
CA ALA A 117 -24.82 -22.72 31.64
C ALA A 117 -25.56 -22.74 30.30
N ILE A 118 -25.54 -21.65 29.56
CA ILE A 118 -26.11 -21.60 28.20
C ILE A 118 -25.06 -22.09 27.20
N LEU A 119 -25.44 -22.96 26.29
CA LEU A 119 -24.53 -23.61 25.34
C LEU A 119 -24.86 -23.18 23.91
N CYS A 120 -23.91 -22.54 23.26
CA CYS A 120 -24.12 -21.91 21.96
C CYS A 120 -23.24 -22.56 20.89
N SER A 121 -23.72 -22.71 19.67
CA SER A 121 -22.88 -23.04 18.50
C SER A 121 -22.76 -21.86 17.54
N ASN A 122 -21.53 -21.53 17.14
CA ASN A 122 -21.24 -20.56 16.08
C ASN A 122 -21.29 -21.16 14.66
N SER A 123 -21.72 -22.40 14.52
CA SER A 123 -21.89 -23.08 13.23
C SER A 123 -22.70 -22.23 12.26
N SER A 124 -22.18 -22.11 11.03
CA SER A 124 -22.82 -21.37 9.94
C SER A 124 -23.65 -22.28 9.04
N SER A 125 -23.32 -23.57 9.04
CA SER A 125 -23.86 -24.58 8.13
C SER A 125 -24.86 -25.53 8.79
N TYR A 126 -24.62 -25.90 10.05
CA TYR A 126 -25.49 -26.82 10.80
C TYR A 126 -26.34 -26.08 11.83
N LYS A 127 -27.62 -26.41 11.87
CA LYS A 127 -28.54 -25.99 12.92
C LYS A 127 -28.20 -26.72 14.20
N SER A 128 -28.32 -26.06 15.35
CA SER A 128 -27.98 -26.67 16.63
C SER A 128 -28.82 -27.91 16.92
N GLY A 129 -30.06 -28.00 16.42
CA GLY A 129 -30.89 -29.22 16.51
C GLY A 129 -30.25 -30.46 15.89
N GLU A 130 -29.36 -30.30 14.90
CA GLU A 130 -28.62 -31.41 14.28
C GLU A 130 -27.47 -31.93 15.17
N MET A 131 -27.08 -31.18 16.20
CA MET A 131 -25.96 -31.50 17.07
C MET A 131 -26.38 -32.24 18.35
N LEU A 132 -27.68 -32.53 18.51
CA LEU A 132 -28.28 -32.92 19.80
C LEU A 132 -28.50 -34.42 19.97
N GLU A 133 -28.06 -35.26 19.04
CA GLU A 133 -28.32 -36.71 19.05
C GLU A 133 -27.91 -37.39 20.36
N LYS A 134 -26.83 -36.89 20.99
CA LYS A 134 -26.25 -37.45 22.21
C LYS A 134 -26.56 -36.68 23.49
N VAL A 135 -27.46 -35.68 23.44
CA VAL A 135 -27.79 -34.87 24.63
C VAL A 135 -29.22 -35.07 25.10
N SER A 136 -29.43 -35.03 26.42
CA SER A 136 -30.78 -35.20 26.99
C SER A 136 -31.72 -34.04 26.68
N GLU A 137 -33.03 -34.29 26.64
CA GLU A 137 -34.06 -33.26 26.45
C GLU A 137 -33.95 -32.09 27.46
N ALA A 138 -33.48 -32.36 28.68
CA ALA A 138 -33.25 -31.33 29.68
C ALA A 138 -32.14 -30.36 29.25
N THR A 139 -31.06 -30.88 28.66
CA THR A 139 -29.92 -30.09 28.16
C THR A 139 -30.24 -29.37 26.85
N GLN A 140 -31.09 -29.94 25.98
CA GLN A 140 -31.52 -29.28 24.73
C GLN A 140 -32.15 -27.90 25.00
N LYS A 141 -32.90 -27.75 26.09
CA LYS A 141 -33.55 -26.48 26.46
C LYS A 141 -32.61 -25.30 26.68
N ARG A 142 -31.30 -25.53 26.88
CA ARG A 142 -30.28 -24.50 27.07
C ARG A 142 -29.29 -24.40 25.90
N ILE A 143 -29.60 -25.03 24.77
CA ILE A 143 -28.78 -25.01 23.55
C ILE A 143 -29.40 -24.10 22.49
N LEU A 144 -28.57 -23.34 21.77
CA LEU A 144 -28.97 -22.51 20.63
C LEU A 144 -27.79 -22.28 19.66
N ASN A 145 -28.06 -21.80 18.46
CA ASN A 145 -27.03 -21.19 17.63
C ASN A 145 -26.83 -19.71 18.00
N THR A 146 -25.58 -19.25 17.92
CA THR A 146 -25.20 -17.84 17.99
C THR A 146 -24.18 -17.56 16.89
N HIS A 147 -24.63 -17.04 15.75
CA HIS A 147 -23.82 -16.92 14.56
C HIS A 147 -23.17 -15.54 14.46
N TYR A 148 -21.85 -15.51 14.63
CA TYR A 148 -20.98 -14.36 14.50
C TYR A 148 -20.37 -14.31 13.10
N MET A 149 -20.41 -13.14 12.46
CA MET A 149 -19.96 -12.97 11.07
C MET A 149 -18.62 -12.24 10.98
N MET A 150 -17.81 -12.55 9.96
CA MET A 150 -16.66 -11.74 9.57
C MET A 150 -17.09 -10.63 8.57
N PRO A 151 -16.28 -9.57 8.34
CA PRO A 151 -15.04 -9.19 9.03
C PRO A 151 -15.24 -8.68 10.47
N PRO A 152 -14.18 -8.45 11.27
CA PRO A 152 -14.29 -8.20 12.70
C PRO A 152 -15.10 -6.97 13.11
N ASN A 153 -15.12 -5.95 12.26
CA ASN A 153 -15.93 -4.73 12.42
C ASN A 153 -17.44 -4.96 12.20
N ASN A 154 -17.85 -6.08 11.62
CA ASN A 154 -19.25 -6.45 11.55
C ASN A 154 -19.75 -6.76 12.97
N ARG A 155 -20.79 -6.06 13.43
CA ARG A 155 -21.33 -6.19 14.79
C ARG A 155 -22.60 -7.04 14.84
N LEU A 156 -23.07 -7.56 13.71
CA LEU A 156 -24.25 -8.42 13.64
C LEU A 156 -23.98 -9.77 14.31
N VAL A 157 -24.94 -10.24 15.12
CA VAL A 157 -24.97 -11.62 15.63
C VAL A 157 -26.40 -12.15 15.55
N GLU A 158 -26.57 -13.38 15.07
CA GLU A 158 -27.88 -14.03 14.95
C GLU A 158 -28.04 -15.13 15.99
N LEU A 159 -29.13 -15.11 16.75
CA LEU A 159 -29.48 -16.13 17.75
C LEU A 159 -30.62 -16.97 17.20
N MET A 160 -30.49 -18.28 17.17
CA MET A 160 -31.51 -19.17 16.60
C MET A 160 -31.75 -20.37 17.50
N THR A 161 -33.03 -20.67 17.71
CA THR A 161 -33.46 -21.84 18.48
C THR A 161 -33.07 -23.15 17.80
N ASP A 162 -32.86 -24.20 18.59
CA ASP A 162 -32.77 -25.59 18.14
C ASP A 162 -34.14 -26.31 18.07
N GLY A 163 -35.24 -25.57 18.26
CA GLY A 163 -36.61 -26.09 18.36
C GLY A 163 -37.06 -26.44 19.79
N HIS A 164 -36.12 -26.58 20.73
CA HIS A 164 -36.37 -26.91 22.14
C HIS A 164 -35.86 -25.81 23.10
N THR A 165 -35.04 -24.88 22.63
CA THR A 165 -34.45 -23.78 23.41
C THR A 165 -35.53 -23.05 24.20
N GLU A 166 -35.29 -22.86 25.48
CA GLU A 166 -36.19 -22.14 26.36
C GLU A 166 -36.36 -20.68 25.90
N PRO A 167 -37.59 -20.21 25.59
CA PRO A 167 -37.82 -18.88 25.05
C PRO A 167 -37.28 -17.72 25.90
N ALA A 168 -37.20 -17.91 27.23
CA ALA A 168 -36.70 -16.90 28.16
C ALA A 168 -35.17 -16.64 28.03
N ILE A 169 -34.41 -17.54 27.40
CA ILE A 169 -32.97 -17.37 27.16
C ILE A 169 -32.70 -16.23 26.18
N PHE A 170 -33.53 -16.08 25.13
CA PHE A 170 -33.32 -15.10 24.07
C PHE A 170 -33.28 -13.64 24.57
N PRO A 171 -34.29 -13.13 25.31
CA PRO A 171 -34.22 -11.76 25.82
C PRO A 171 -33.03 -11.56 26.76
N PHE A 172 -32.66 -12.57 27.56
CA PHE A 172 -31.48 -12.50 28.42
C PHE A 172 -30.19 -12.36 27.60
N LEU A 173 -29.96 -13.25 26.63
CA LEU A 173 -28.75 -13.22 25.81
C LEU A 173 -28.69 -12.00 24.87
N VAL A 174 -29.83 -11.50 24.38
CA VAL A 174 -29.89 -10.26 23.60
C VAL A 174 -29.28 -9.09 24.39
N GLU A 175 -29.62 -8.93 25.67
CA GLU A 175 -29.02 -7.86 26.47
C GLU A 175 -27.52 -8.11 26.73
N ARG A 176 -27.11 -9.36 27.02
CA ARG A 176 -25.69 -9.68 27.25
C ARG A 176 -24.82 -9.47 25.98
N HIS A 177 -25.34 -9.78 24.79
CA HIS A 177 -24.62 -9.51 23.54
C HIS A 177 -24.53 -8.00 23.26
N ARG A 178 -25.52 -7.18 23.66
CA ARG A 178 -25.41 -5.72 23.55
C ARG A 178 -24.33 -5.16 24.47
N GLU A 179 -24.16 -5.71 25.67
CA GLU A 179 -23.04 -5.37 26.56
C GLU A 179 -21.69 -5.68 25.91
N ALA A 180 -21.58 -6.82 25.21
CA ALA A 180 -20.44 -7.19 24.35
C ALA A 180 -20.28 -6.32 23.09
N GLY A 181 -21.04 -5.24 22.95
CA GLY A 181 -20.96 -4.31 21.82
C GLY A 181 -21.56 -4.86 20.52
N LEU A 182 -22.34 -5.93 20.56
CA LEU A 182 -22.93 -6.55 19.37
C LEU A 182 -24.36 -6.05 19.11
N LYS A 183 -24.88 -6.38 17.93
CA LYS A 183 -26.25 -6.12 17.49
C LYS A 183 -26.96 -7.46 17.26
N PRO A 184 -27.63 -8.02 18.30
CA PRO A 184 -28.25 -9.33 18.24
C PRO A 184 -29.64 -9.31 17.59
N TYR A 185 -29.93 -10.33 16.79
CA TYR A 185 -31.25 -10.57 16.16
C TYR A 185 -31.65 -12.04 16.32
N VAL A 186 -32.95 -12.29 16.54
CA VAL A 186 -33.45 -13.62 16.90
C VAL A 186 -34.23 -14.25 15.75
N ALA A 187 -33.82 -15.46 15.34
CA ALA A 187 -34.59 -16.37 14.51
C ALA A 187 -35.38 -17.32 15.42
N GLY A 188 -36.69 -17.08 15.55
CA GLY A 188 -37.57 -17.85 16.44
C GLY A 188 -37.91 -19.27 15.98
N ALA A 189 -37.36 -19.70 14.84
CA ALA A 189 -37.47 -21.04 14.31
C ALA A 189 -36.15 -21.41 13.63
N GLU A 190 -35.87 -22.72 13.54
CA GLU A 190 -34.73 -23.21 12.77
C GLU A 190 -34.82 -22.76 11.31
N SER A 191 -33.73 -22.20 10.80
CA SER A 191 -33.65 -21.62 9.48
C SER A 191 -32.24 -21.78 8.93
N THR A 192 -32.11 -22.45 7.79
CA THR A 192 -30.83 -22.59 7.10
C THR A 192 -30.32 -21.24 6.63
N GLY A 193 -29.12 -20.89 7.10
CA GLY A 193 -28.55 -19.55 7.01
C GLY A 193 -29.36 -18.47 7.71
N PHE A 194 -30.00 -18.82 8.83
CA PHE A 194 -30.52 -17.86 9.79
C PHE A 194 -31.51 -16.86 9.15
N ILE A 195 -31.28 -15.57 9.35
CA ILE A 195 -32.05 -14.47 8.77
C ILE A 195 -31.30 -13.92 7.56
N PHE A 196 -30.07 -13.43 7.76
CA PHE A 196 -29.32 -12.71 6.72
C PHE A 196 -28.90 -13.63 5.58
N ASN A 197 -28.23 -14.75 5.85
CA ASN A 197 -27.75 -15.65 4.79
C ASN A 197 -28.91 -16.23 3.97
N ARG A 198 -30.09 -16.42 4.58
CA ARG A 198 -31.32 -16.81 3.87
C ARG A 198 -31.84 -15.74 2.93
N VAL A 199 -31.83 -14.47 3.33
CA VAL A 199 -32.16 -13.33 2.45
C VAL A 199 -31.13 -13.22 1.33
N TRP A 200 -29.85 -13.35 1.68
CA TRP A 200 -28.75 -13.31 0.73
C TRP A 200 -28.84 -14.41 -0.33
N ALA A 201 -29.16 -15.65 0.06
CA ALA A 201 -29.42 -16.74 -0.87
C ALA A 201 -30.58 -16.45 -1.84
N ALA A 202 -31.61 -15.69 -1.41
CA ALA A 202 -32.67 -15.26 -2.32
C ALA A 202 -32.20 -14.21 -3.33
N ILE A 203 -31.40 -13.23 -2.88
CA ILE A 203 -30.83 -12.19 -3.75
C ILE A 203 -29.91 -12.83 -4.80
N LYS A 204 -28.96 -13.67 -4.38
CA LYS A 204 -28.05 -14.38 -5.30
C LYS A 204 -28.80 -15.17 -6.35
N ARG A 205 -29.78 -15.99 -5.92
CA ARG A 205 -30.59 -16.79 -6.84
C ARG A 205 -31.30 -15.93 -7.88
N GLU A 206 -31.90 -14.81 -7.48
CA GLU A 206 -32.63 -13.95 -8.43
C GLU A 206 -31.66 -13.28 -9.43
N PHE A 207 -30.50 -12.82 -8.96
CA PHE A 207 -29.47 -12.26 -9.82
C PHE A 207 -28.99 -13.27 -10.86
N LEU A 208 -28.73 -14.51 -10.42
CA LEU A 208 -28.38 -15.62 -11.31
C LEU A 208 -29.48 -15.93 -12.32
N MET A 209 -30.75 -15.90 -11.93
CA MET A 209 -31.88 -16.12 -12.85
C MET A 209 -32.04 -15.01 -13.88
N ILE A 210 -31.89 -13.74 -13.48
CA ILE A 210 -31.94 -12.60 -14.40
C ILE A 210 -30.84 -12.70 -15.47
N MET A 211 -29.66 -13.20 -15.08
CA MET A 211 -28.56 -13.48 -16.01
C MET A 211 -28.83 -14.69 -16.91
N ASP A 212 -29.36 -15.79 -16.36
CA ASP A 212 -29.76 -16.98 -17.12
C ASP A 212 -30.82 -16.67 -18.19
N GLU A 213 -31.77 -15.80 -17.86
CA GLU A 213 -32.82 -15.33 -18.77
C GLU A 213 -32.33 -14.28 -19.80
N GLY A 214 -31.06 -13.86 -19.71
CA GLY A 214 -30.46 -12.89 -20.62
C GLY A 214 -31.02 -11.47 -20.48
N VAL A 215 -31.67 -11.15 -19.36
CA VAL A 215 -32.32 -9.85 -19.14
C VAL A 215 -31.29 -8.74 -18.91
N SER A 216 -30.17 -9.05 -18.25
CA SER A 216 -29.10 -8.08 -18.00
C SER A 216 -27.75 -8.77 -17.72
N THR A 217 -26.69 -7.96 -17.61
CA THR A 217 -25.31 -8.39 -17.35
C THR A 217 -24.92 -8.18 -15.88
N PRO A 218 -23.90 -8.89 -15.35
CA PRO A 218 -23.44 -8.67 -13.97
C PRO A 218 -23.17 -7.19 -13.65
N THR A 219 -22.44 -6.49 -14.52
CA THR A 219 -22.10 -5.06 -14.37
C THR A 219 -23.34 -4.19 -14.18
N GLN A 220 -24.33 -4.33 -15.06
CA GLN A 220 -25.55 -3.52 -14.99
C GLN A 220 -26.41 -3.87 -13.77
N LEU A 221 -26.47 -5.15 -13.39
CA LEU A 221 -27.21 -5.57 -12.19
C LEU A 221 -26.61 -4.97 -10.92
N ASP A 222 -25.30 -4.97 -10.81
CA ASP A 222 -24.59 -4.37 -9.68
C ASP A 222 -24.68 -2.84 -9.69
N GLU A 223 -24.60 -2.18 -10.85
CA GLU A 223 -24.81 -0.73 -10.97
C GLU A 223 -26.22 -0.32 -10.51
N VAL A 224 -27.27 -1.01 -10.99
CA VAL A 224 -28.65 -0.75 -10.57
C VAL A 224 -28.80 -0.95 -9.07
N TRP A 225 -28.23 -2.02 -8.52
CA TRP A 225 -28.25 -2.28 -7.08
C TRP A 225 -27.57 -1.16 -6.28
N LYS A 226 -26.36 -0.75 -6.68
CA LYS A 226 -25.59 0.31 -6.04
C LYS A 226 -26.32 1.64 -6.06
N ILE A 227 -26.89 2.03 -7.21
CA ILE A 227 -27.67 3.26 -7.36
C ILE A 227 -28.92 3.23 -6.49
N MET A 228 -29.69 2.13 -6.53
CA MET A 228 -30.98 2.04 -5.84
C MET A 228 -30.85 1.96 -4.32
N PHE A 229 -29.84 1.25 -3.81
CA PHE A 229 -29.67 1.00 -2.38
C PHE A 229 -28.54 1.80 -1.74
N GLY A 230 -27.78 2.59 -2.51
CA GLY A 230 -26.62 3.33 -2.04
C GLY A 230 -25.51 2.42 -1.50
N SER A 231 -25.45 1.17 -1.96
CA SER A 231 -24.44 0.20 -1.53
C SER A 231 -23.12 0.47 -2.23
N ARG A 232 -22.00 0.23 -1.51
CA ARG A 232 -20.65 0.35 -2.08
C ARG A 232 -20.32 -0.79 -3.04
N GLN A 233 -20.89 -1.97 -2.81
CA GLN A 233 -20.63 -3.20 -3.55
C GLN A 233 -21.95 -3.82 -4.03
N GLY A 234 -21.93 -4.41 -5.21
CA GLY A 234 -23.08 -5.08 -5.81
C GLY A 234 -23.11 -6.59 -5.53
N PRO A 235 -24.25 -7.27 -5.76
CA PRO A 235 -24.37 -8.68 -5.42
C PRO A 235 -23.49 -9.62 -6.26
N CYS A 236 -23.21 -9.30 -7.52
CA CYS A 236 -22.31 -10.09 -8.36
C CYS A 236 -20.87 -9.96 -7.87
N GLU A 237 -20.43 -8.75 -7.53
CA GLU A 237 -19.12 -8.50 -6.91
C GLU A 237 -18.98 -9.27 -5.59
N MET A 238 -20.00 -9.26 -4.74
CA MET A 238 -20.00 -10.02 -3.49
C MET A 238 -19.93 -11.54 -3.72
N MET A 239 -20.56 -12.06 -4.78
CA MET A 239 -20.46 -13.47 -5.14
C MET A 239 -19.06 -13.83 -5.65
N ASP A 240 -18.43 -12.95 -6.42
CA ASP A 240 -17.05 -13.14 -6.89
C ASP A 240 -16.03 -13.09 -5.73
N ASP A 241 -16.22 -12.23 -4.74
CA ASP A 241 -15.39 -12.18 -3.52
C ASP A 241 -15.47 -13.48 -2.71
N VAL A 242 -16.66 -14.06 -2.60
CA VAL A 242 -16.87 -15.36 -1.92
C VAL A 242 -16.28 -16.52 -2.74
N GLY A 243 -16.37 -16.40 -4.06
CA GLY A 243 -15.96 -17.39 -5.03
C GLY A 243 -17.13 -18.25 -5.51
N LEU A 244 -17.26 -18.39 -6.84
CA LEU A 244 -18.46 -18.91 -7.49
C LEU A 244 -18.68 -20.42 -7.27
N ASP A 245 -17.63 -21.20 -7.07
CA ASP A 245 -17.72 -22.59 -6.63
C ASP A 245 -18.30 -22.73 -5.21
N THR A 246 -17.92 -21.82 -4.31
CA THR A 246 -18.40 -21.78 -2.92
C THR A 246 -19.86 -21.33 -2.90
N VAL A 247 -20.20 -20.34 -3.72
CA VAL A 247 -21.59 -19.94 -3.98
C VAL A 247 -22.39 -21.12 -4.51
N ALA A 248 -21.90 -21.84 -5.51
CA ALA A 248 -22.57 -23.01 -6.10
C ALA A 248 -22.79 -24.13 -5.07
N PHE A 249 -21.78 -24.43 -4.25
CA PHE A 249 -21.89 -25.42 -3.16
C PHE A 249 -23.00 -25.04 -2.17
N ILE A 250 -23.03 -23.78 -1.74
CA ILE A 250 -24.03 -23.26 -0.79
C ILE A 250 -25.44 -23.30 -1.40
N GLU A 251 -25.61 -22.83 -2.64
CA GLU A 251 -26.92 -22.86 -3.32
C GLU A 251 -27.41 -24.30 -3.53
N GLY A 252 -26.52 -25.25 -3.82
CA GLY A 252 -26.86 -26.67 -3.92
C GLY A 252 -27.45 -27.23 -2.61
N HIS A 253 -26.91 -26.81 -1.47
CA HIS A 253 -27.47 -27.15 -0.15
C HIS A 253 -28.87 -26.55 0.04
N TYR A 254 -29.06 -25.25 -0.26
CA TYR A 254 -30.36 -24.59 -0.18
C TYR A 254 -31.42 -25.22 -1.09
N ILE A 255 -31.05 -25.61 -2.31
CA ILE A 255 -31.93 -26.30 -3.26
C ILE A 255 -32.43 -27.61 -2.66
N LYS A 256 -31.52 -28.44 -2.12
CA LYS A 256 -31.86 -29.73 -1.55
C LYS A 256 -32.76 -29.59 -0.33
N GLU A 257 -32.42 -28.68 0.59
CA GLU A 257 -33.13 -28.55 1.85
C GLU A 257 -34.50 -27.87 1.69
N ARG A 258 -34.61 -26.92 0.76
CA ARG A 258 -35.83 -26.12 0.59
C ARG A 258 -36.63 -26.49 -0.66
N SER A 259 -36.21 -27.54 -1.39
CA SER A 259 -36.84 -28.00 -2.63
C SER A 259 -36.99 -26.88 -3.68
N LEU A 260 -35.94 -26.07 -3.86
CA LEU A 260 -35.95 -24.95 -4.81
C LEU A 260 -35.62 -25.40 -6.24
N PRO A 261 -36.00 -24.64 -7.29
CA PRO A 261 -35.57 -24.91 -8.66
C PRO A 261 -34.04 -24.83 -8.80
N ARG A 262 -33.47 -25.67 -9.68
CA ARG A 262 -32.01 -25.77 -9.87
C ARG A 262 -31.45 -24.87 -10.99
N SER A 263 -32.31 -24.30 -11.85
CA SER A 263 -31.88 -23.58 -13.08
C SER A 263 -30.75 -22.56 -12.85
N HIS A 264 -30.88 -21.70 -11.84
CA HIS A 264 -29.86 -20.71 -11.49
C HIS A 264 -28.49 -21.31 -11.13
N LEU A 265 -28.48 -22.48 -10.47
CA LEU A 265 -27.26 -23.20 -10.14
C LEU A 265 -26.69 -23.87 -11.39
N ASP A 266 -27.53 -24.46 -12.24
CA ASP A 266 -27.10 -25.06 -13.50
C ASP A 266 -26.47 -24.01 -14.43
N PHE A 267 -27.05 -22.79 -14.48
CA PHE A 267 -26.48 -21.64 -15.18
C PHE A 267 -25.10 -21.26 -14.63
N LEU A 268 -24.98 -21.09 -13.32
CA LEU A 268 -23.72 -20.73 -12.66
C LEU A 268 -22.63 -21.79 -12.92
N GLU A 269 -22.99 -23.07 -12.80
CA GLU A 269 -22.09 -24.21 -13.01
C GLU A 269 -21.62 -24.28 -14.48
N GLN A 270 -22.54 -24.16 -15.45
CA GLN A 270 -22.22 -24.31 -16.87
C GLN A 270 -21.47 -23.11 -17.46
N ASN A 271 -21.80 -21.89 -17.04
CA ASN A 271 -21.26 -20.68 -17.65
C ASN A 271 -20.01 -20.15 -16.95
N TYR A 272 -19.78 -20.53 -15.69
CA TYR A 272 -18.66 -20.01 -14.90
C TYR A 272 -17.84 -21.13 -14.25
N VAL A 273 -18.42 -21.90 -13.33
CA VAL A 273 -17.65 -22.84 -12.48
C VAL A 273 -16.94 -23.91 -13.31
N SER A 274 -17.62 -24.52 -14.28
CA SER A 274 -17.04 -25.55 -15.16
C SER A 274 -15.95 -25.02 -16.11
N GLN A 275 -15.92 -23.70 -16.33
CA GLN A 275 -14.89 -23.02 -17.12
C GLN A 275 -13.73 -22.53 -16.25
N GLY A 276 -13.72 -22.86 -14.96
CA GLY A 276 -12.72 -22.38 -14.02
C GLY A 276 -12.91 -20.92 -13.60
N LYS A 277 -14.02 -20.25 -13.94
CA LYS A 277 -14.30 -18.88 -13.51
C LYS A 277 -14.89 -18.90 -12.11
N LEU A 278 -14.04 -18.79 -11.10
CA LEU A 278 -14.42 -18.97 -9.68
C LEU A 278 -14.49 -17.65 -8.90
N GLY A 279 -14.50 -16.49 -9.54
CA GLY A 279 -14.48 -15.19 -8.85
C GLY A 279 -13.07 -14.68 -8.62
N VAL A 280 -12.89 -13.84 -7.59
CA VAL A 280 -11.61 -13.18 -7.24
C VAL A 280 -10.47 -14.15 -6.95
N LYS A 281 -10.77 -15.44 -6.75
CA LYS A 281 -9.79 -16.49 -6.44
C LYS A 281 -9.33 -17.34 -7.64
N SER A 282 -9.91 -17.17 -8.83
CA SER A 282 -9.45 -17.85 -10.05
C SER A 282 -8.93 -16.91 -11.14
N GLU A 283 -7.78 -17.23 -11.73
CA GLU A 283 -7.12 -16.47 -12.81
C GLU A 283 -8.04 -16.18 -14.01
N GLU A 284 -9.04 -17.04 -14.24
CA GLU A 284 -10.06 -16.87 -15.29
C GLU A 284 -11.17 -15.84 -14.91
N GLY A 285 -11.10 -15.28 -13.71
CA GLY A 285 -12.07 -14.36 -13.11
C GLY A 285 -13.33 -15.06 -12.59
N GLY A 286 -14.44 -14.33 -12.57
CA GLY A 286 -15.78 -14.80 -12.23
C GLY A 286 -16.84 -14.18 -13.12
N PHE A 287 -17.84 -13.53 -12.52
CA PHE A 287 -18.74 -12.63 -13.24
C PHE A 287 -17.99 -11.47 -13.89
N TYR A 288 -16.95 -11.00 -13.22
CA TYR A 288 -16.02 -10.00 -13.73
C TYR A 288 -14.69 -10.66 -14.07
N GLN A 289 -14.00 -10.14 -15.09
CA GLN A 289 -12.57 -10.41 -15.21
C GLN A 289 -11.86 -9.66 -14.08
N HIS A 290 -11.64 -10.37 -12.99
CA HIS A 290 -10.64 -9.95 -12.03
C HIS A 290 -9.31 -10.27 -12.69
N GLN A 291 -8.53 -9.23 -13.02
CA GLN A 291 -7.09 -9.46 -13.06
C GLN A 291 -6.78 -10.00 -11.68
N HIS A 292 -6.46 -11.30 -11.62
CA HIS A 292 -5.74 -11.79 -10.48
C HIS A 292 -4.57 -10.85 -10.31
N GLU A 293 -4.61 -10.09 -9.22
CA GLU A 293 -3.41 -9.90 -8.43
C GLU A 293 -2.91 -11.31 -8.16
N THR A 294 -2.16 -11.85 -9.12
CA THR A 294 -1.08 -12.77 -8.85
C THR A 294 -0.44 -12.17 -7.63
N ALA A 295 -0.67 -12.79 -6.46
CA ALA A 295 -0.21 -12.32 -5.16
C ALA A 295 1.15 -11.74 -5.40
N ALA A 296 1.25 -10.40 -5.39
CA ALA A 296 2.22 -9.66 -6.21
C ALA A 296 3.40 -10.59 -6.44
N SER A 297 3.49 -11.21 -7.62
CA SER A 297 4.81 -11.57 -8.10
C SER A 297 5.49 -10.24 -7.90
N SER A 298 6.33 -10.18 -6.86
CA SER A 298 7.11 -9.01 -6.56
C SER A 298 7.92 -8.91 -7.82
N THR A 299 7.37 -8.14 -8.76
CA THR A 299 8.07 -7.55 -9.85
C THR A 299 9.17 -6.88 -9.07
N PRO A 300 10.41 -7.39 -9.10
CA PRO A 300 11.41 -7.04 -8.09
C PRO A 300 11.86 -5.58 -8.18
N ASN A 301 11.13 -4.78 -8.95
CA ASN A 301 11.34 -3.41 -9.31
C ASN A 301 10.05 -2.57 -9.13
N GLN A 302 9.19 -2.85 -8.14
CA GLN A 302 8.19 -1.86 -7.72
C GLN A 302 8.84 -0.88 -6.72
N PRO A 303 8.73 0.45 -6.93
CA PRO A 303 9.31 1.43 -6.03
C PRO A 303 8.55 1.47 -4.69
N SER A 304 9.24 1.90 -3.62
CA SER A 304 8.51 2.42 -2.46
C SER A 304 7.93 3.78 -2.78
N VAL A 305 6.83 4.13 -2.10
CA VAL A 305 6.14 5.41 -2.28
C VAL A 305 6.51 6.33 -1.13
N LEU A 306 7.18 7.43 -1.43
CA LEU A 306 7.36 8.54 -0.51
C LEU A 306 6.12 9.41 -0.58
N VAL A 307 5.45 9.64 0.53
CA VAL A 307 4.15 10.33 0.56
C VAL A 307 4.04 11.25 1.75
N LEU A 308 3.30 12.34 1.60
CA LEU A 308 3.01 13.29 2.66
C LEU A 308 1.63 13.03 3.27
N ASP A 309 1.54 13.05 4.59
CA ASP A 309 0.26 13.12 5.33
C ASP A 309 0.08 14.54 5.89
N LEU A 310 -1.05 15.17 5.58
CA LEU A 310 -1.39 16.50 6.11
C LEU A 310 -1.59 16.51 7.62
N GLY A 311 -1.95 15.37 8.22
CA GLY A 311 -2.27 15.23 9.65
C GLY A 311 -3.66 15.76 10.03
N LEU A 312 -4.49 16.15 9.06
CA LEU A 312 -5.84 16.68 9.28
C LEU A 312 -6.87 15.60 9.61
N SER A 313 -6.68 14.37 9.11
CA SER A 313 -7.58 13.23 9.34
C SER A 313 -7.27 12.47 10.63
N GLN A 314 -6.19 12.83 11.34
CA GLN A 314 -5.81 12.18 12.58
C GLN A 314 -6.80 12.53 13.70
N PRO A 315 -7.07 11.60 14.65
CA PRO A 315 -7.90 11.89 15.81
C PRO A 315 -7.45 13.15 16.56
N LEU A 316 -8.40 14.00 16.93
CA LEU A 316 -8.08 15.29 17.55
C LEU A 316 -7.38 15.13 18.91
N ASN A 317 -7.61 14.04 19.64
CA ASN A 317 -6.94 13.72 20.92
C ASN A 317 -6.86 14.90 21.90
N GLY A 318 -7.91 15.73 21.96
CA GLY A 318 -7.99 16.88 22.85
C GLY A 318 -7.44 18.20 22.30
N SER A 319 -6.85 18.24 21.09
CA SER A 319 -6.52 19.51 20.44
C SER A 319 -7.76 20.31 20.10
N LYS A 320 -7.70 21.62 20.38
CA LYS A 320 -8.86 22.52 20.28
C LYS A 320 -8.71 23.64 19.25
N ASN A 321 -7.55 23.80 18.63
CA ASN A 321 -7.30 24.89 17.70
C ASN A 321 -6.54 24.42 16.45
N TYR A 322 -6.71 25.18 15.37
CA TYR A 322 -6.14 24.90 14.05
C TYR A 322 -4.61 24.91 14.06
N ALA A 323 -3.97 25.73 14.90
CA ALA A 323 -2.51 25.86 14.95
C ALA A 323 -1.82 24.60 15.53
N GLU A 324 -2.49 23.88 16.43
CA GLU A 324 -2.03 22.57 16.91
C GLU A 324 -2.22 21.48 15.86
N VAL A 325 -3.36 21.49 15.17
CA VAL A 325 -3.69 20.48 14.15
C VAL A 325 -2.81 20.65 12.91
N SER A 326 -2.49 21.88 12.52
CA SER A 326 -1.70 22.17 11.32
C SER A 326 -0.27 21.66 11.38
N ARG A 327 0.27 21.34 12.56
CA ARG A 327 1.66 20.87 12.76
C ARG A 327 1.77 19.35 12.90
N ARG A 328 0.72 18.61 12.58
CA ARG A 328 0.68 17.14 12.71
C ARG A 328 1.11 16.39 11.46
N GLY A 329 1.50 17.12 10.42
CA GLY A 329 1.88 16.53 9.15
C GLY A 329 3.13 15.65 9.26
N ARG A 330 3.23 14.69 8.35
CA ARG A 330 4.31 13.71 8.32
C ARG A 330 4.82 13.49 6.90
N VAL A 331 6.10 13.14 6.81
CA VAL A 331 6.72 12.51 5.64
C VAL A 331 6.79 11.02 5.92
N LEU A 332 6.22 10.23 5.02
CA LEU A 332 6.06 8.79 5.14
C LEU A 332 6.73 8.09 3.97
N GLU A 333 7.13 6.84 4.20
CA GLU A 333 7.53 5.91 3.15
C GLU A 333 6.68 4.64 3.27
N VAL A 334 6.04 4.25 2.17
CA VAL A 334 5.21 3.06 2.05
C VAL A 334 5.96 2.02 1.24
N SER A 335 6.02 0.79 1.75
CA SER A 335 6.69 -0.31 1.05
C SER A 335 6.03 -0.60 -0.31
N PRO A 336 6.77 -1.18 -1.27
CA PRO A 336 6.22 -1.51 -2.60
C PRO A 336 4.96 -2.36 -2.56
N ASP A 337 4.83 -3.24 -1.55
CA ASP A 337 3.66 -4.10 -1.36
C ASP A 337 2.56 -3.47 -0.50
N GLY A 338 2.74 -2.23 -0.06
CA GLY A 338 1.77 -1.49 0.74
C GLY A 338 1.61 -1.97 2.18
N LYS A 339 2.37 -2.97 2.64
CA LYS A 339 2.15 -3.56 3.98
C LYS A 339 2.86 -2.83 5.11
N SER A 340 3.98 -2.17 4.81
CA SER A 340 4.78 -1.44 5.78
C SER A 340 4.74 0.05 5.49
N VAL A 341 4.58 0.86 6.54
CA VAL A 341 4.65 2.32 6.47
C VAL A 341 5.58 2.84 7.55
N GLN A 342 6.63 3.53 7.12
CA GLN A 342 7.59 4.18 7.99
C GLN A 342 7.31 5.69 8.04
N THR A 343 7.36 6.27 9.24
CA THR A 343 7.41 7.73 9.37
C THR A 343 8.85 8.20 9.35
N LEU A 344 9.22 8.98 8.33
CA LEU A 344 10.56 9.54 8.17
C LEU A 344 10.72 10.82 8.98
N VAL A 345 9.75 11.73 8.85
CA VAL A 345 9.78 13.03 9.54
C VAL A 345 8.37 13.36 10.05
N SER A 346 8.25 13.75 11.31
CA SER A 346 6.98 14.20 11.92
C SER A 346 6.96 15.70 12.17
N GLY A 347 5.81 16.24 12.57
CA GLY A 347 5.71 17.62 13.05
C GLY A 347 5.68 18.67 11.95
N GLN A 348 5.28 18.30 10.73
CA GLN A 348 5.29 19.16 9.56
C GLN A 348 4.04 20.05 9.50
N GLN A 349 4.21 21.29 9.02
CA GLN A 349 3.13 22.26 8.98
C GLN A 349 2.35 22.19 7.67
N LEU A 350 1.35 21.30 7.63
CA LEU A 350 0.51 21.01 6.47
C LEU A 350 1.35 20.78 5.19
N PRO A 351 2.10 19.67 5.12
CA PRO A 351 2.95 19.38 3.97
C PRO A 351 2.12 19.08 2.71
N ASP A 352 2.58 19.51 1.54
CA ASP A 352 1.79 19.40 0.30
C ASP A 352 2.55 18.73 -0.85
N GLY A 353 3.66 19.29 -1.33
CA GLY A 353 4.46 18.73 -2.43
C GLY A 353 5.76 18.10 -1.93
N ILE A 354 6.18 16.99 -2.53
CA ILE A 354 7.45 16.29 -2.22
C ILE A 354 8.17 15.89 -3.52
N VAL A 355 9.50 15.95 -3.50
CA VAL A 355 10.36 15.38 -4.55
C VAL A 355 11.59 14.71 -3.94
N LEU A 356 12.03 13.61 -4.55
CA LEU A 356 13.28 12.92 -4.26
C LEU A 356 14.34 13.33 -5.29
N HIS A 357 15.43 13.91 -4.82
CA HIS A 357 16.63 14.05 -5.64
C HIS A 357 17.30 12.69 -5.75
N LYS A 358 16.94 11.92 -6.79
CA LYS A 358 17.42 10.56 -7.04
C LYS A 358 18.96 10.39 -6.92
N PRO A 359 19.79 11.30 -7.45
CA PRO A 359 21.25 11.21 -7.29
C PRO A 359 21.75 11.12 -5.85
N SER A 360 21.24 12.00 -4.99
CA SER A 360 21.73 12.13 -3.61
C SER A 360 20.81 11.46 -2.60
N GLN A 361 19.73 10.82 -3.04
CA GLN A 361 18.67 10.26 -2.21
C GLN A 361 18.13 11.26 -1.16
N ARG A 362 18.11 12.55 -1.50
CA ARG A 362 17.70 13.62 -0.57
C ARG A 362 16.26 14.06 -0.86
N LEU A 363 15.46 14.15 0.19
CA LEU A 363 14.06 14.56 0.13
C LEU A 363 13.93 16.07 0.22
N TYR A 364 12.96 16.62 -0.50
CA TYR A 364 12.54 18.01 -0.42
C TYR A 364 11.02 18.05 -0.38
N TRP A 365 10.45 18.82 0.55
CA TRP A 365 9.00 18.99 0.62
C TRP A 365 8.60 20.41 1.02
N THR A 366 7.38 20.78 0.67
CA THR A 366 6.79 22.07 1.04
C THR A 366 5.94 21.94 2.29
N ASN A 367 5.96 22.98 3.12
CA ASN A 367 5.03 23.18 4.21
C ASN A 367 4.22 24.45 3.91
N MET A 368 2.89 24.32 3.84
CA MET A 368 2.00 25.41 3.41
C MET A 368 1.98 26.60 4.37
N GLY A 369 2.35 26.41 5.63
CA GLY A 369 2.18 27.46 6.63
C GLY A 369 0.70 27.71 6.95
N ILE A 370 0.35 28.95 7.28
CA ILE A 370 -1.03 29.40 7.48
C ILE A 370 -1.41 30.22 6.24
N PRO A 371 -2.46 29.85 5.47
CA PRO A 371 -2.77 30.50 4.19
C PRO A 371 -2.97 32.02 4.22
N SER A 372 -3.28 32.61 5.39
CA SER A 372 -3.42 34.05 5.56
C SER A 372 -2.11 34.77 5.92
N GLN A 373 -1.01 34.05 6.09
CA GLN A 373 0.31 34.53 6.49
C GLN A 373 1.36 34.09 5.47
N ASN A 374 2.37 34.93 5.26
CA ASN A 374 3.50 34.61 4.40
C ASN A 374 4.55 33.81 5.19
N ASP A 375 4.19 32.62 5.67
CA ASP A 375 5.04 31.77 6.52
C ASP A 375 5.29 30.35 5.95
N GLY A 376 4.87 30.11 4.71
CA GLY A 376 5.21 28.92 3.96
C GLY A 376 6.72 28.76 3.75
N HIS A 377 7.17 27.51 3.65
CA HIS A 377 8.59 27.19 3.57
C HIS A 377 8.86 25.84 2.88
N VAL A 378 10.12 25.62 2.49
CA VAL A 378 10.60 24.36 1.92
C VAL A 378 11.56 23.71 2.89
N MET A 379 11.38 22.42 3.12
CA MET A 379 12.16 21.58 4.00
C MET A 379 12.93 20.54 3.21
N SER A 380 13.96 19.97 3.82
CA SER A 380 14.71 18.86 3.25
C SER A 380 15.33 17.99 4.33
N SER A 381 15.46 16.69 4.05
CA SER A 381 16.12 15.70 4.90
C SER A 381 16.82 14.65 4.06
N ASN A 382 17.70 13.87 4.69
CA ASN A 382 18.07 12.56 4.16
C ASN A 382 16.84 11.63 4.16
N ARG A 383 16.90 10.55 3.37
CA ARG A 383 15.79 9.59 3.24
C ARG A 383 15.48 8.85 4.55
N ASP A 384 16.45 8.69 5.43
CA ASP A 384 16.26 8.11 6.77
C ASP A 384 15.60 9.08 7.78
N GLY A 385 15.26 10.30 7.35
CA GLY A 385 14.69 11.35 8.20
C GLY A 385 15.72 12.20 8.96
N SER A 386 17.03 11.96 8.78
CA SER A 386 18.10 12.76 9.39
C SER A 386 18.40 14.05 8.62
N ASP A 387 19.17 14.96 9.21
CA ASP A 387 19.57 16.26 8.61
C ASP A 387 18.39 17.09 8.07
N VAL A 388 17.31 17.18 8.87
CA VAL A 388 16.14 18.01 8.58
C VAL A 388 16.52 19.49 8.64
N LYS A 389 16.35 20.23 7.55
CA LYS A 389 16.66 21.66 7.48
C LYS A 389 15.75 22.44 6.54
N HIS A 390 15.68 23.76 6.76
CA HIS A 390 15.06 24.67 5.80
C HIS A 390 15.93 24.82 4.56
N VAL A 391 15.30 24.70 3.40
CA VAL A 391 15.88 25.07 2.10
C VAL A 391 15.45 26.49 1.78
N VAL A 392 14.16 26.78 1.86
CA VAL A 392 13.63 28.15 1.82
C VAL A 392 12.94 28.43 3.14
N PRO A 393 13.42 29.39 3.96
CA PRO A 393 12.84 29.66 5.27
C PRO A 393 11.52 30.46 5.18
N PRO A 394 10.68 30.41 6.24
CA PRO A 394 9.45 31.20 6.31
C PRO A 394 9.66 32.68 5.99
N GLY A 395 8.66 33.32 5.37
CA GLY A 395 8.73 34.73 4.98
C GLY A 395 9.12 34.99 3.52
N HIS A 396 9.61 33.97 2.81
CA HIS A 396 10.10 34.12 1.42
C HIS A 396 9.10 33.59 0.38
N ILE A 397 8.28 32.61 0.74
CA ILE A 397 7.23 32.01 -0.09
C ILE A 397 5.96 31.94 0.77
N HIS A 398 4.79 32.20 0.18
CA HIS A 398 3.57 32.40 0.94
C HIS A 398 2.91 31.08 1.35
N THR A 399 2.44 30.31 0.37
CA THR A 399 1.81 29.01 0.57
C THR A 399 2.33 28.07 -0.51
N PRO A 400 3.52 27.51 -0.33
CA PRO A 400 4.10 26.61 -1.32
C PRO A 400 3.26 25.33 -1.42
N LYS A 401 3.02 24.89 -2.66
CA LYS A 401 2.23 23.71 -3.02
C LYS A 401 3.15 22.65 -3.61
N GLN A 402 2.95 22.24 -4.86
CA GLN A 402 3.76 21.20 -5.46
C GLN A 402 5.21 21.66 -5.71
N LEU A 403 6.13 20.69 -5.71
CA LEU A 403 7.53 20.83 -6.10
C LEU A 403 7.82 20.07 -7.38
N ALA A 404 8.74 20.58 -8.18
CA ALA A 404 9.41 19.82 -9.24
C ALA A 404 10.93 20.01 -9.12
N ILE A 405 11.69 19.03 -9.57
CA ILE A 405 13.15 19.04 -9.52
C ILE A 405 13.73 18.84 -10.92
N ASP A 406 14.67 19.70 -11.28
CA ASP A 406 15.57 19.49 -12.41
C ASP A 406 16.91 19.05 -11.82
N ALA A 407 17.12 17.74 -11.81
CA ALA A 407 18.29 17.12 -11.17
C ALA A 407 19.59 17.56 -11.86
N ALA A 408 19.61 17.58 -13.21
CA ALA A 408 20.78 17.94 -13.99
C ALA A 408 21.19 19.40 -13.79
N ALA A 409 20.22 20.31 -13.67
CA ALA A 409 20.50 21.73 -13.39
C ALA A 409 20.68 22.03 -11.89
N HIS A 410 20.46 21.05 -11.00
CA HIS A 410 20.42 21.22 -9.55
C HIS A 410 19.43 22.32 -9.11
N LYS A 411 18.22 22.33 -9.68
CA LYS A 411 17.19 23.34 -9.40
C LYS A 411 15.91 22.73 -8.84
N LEU A 412 15.33 23.42 -7.85
CA LEU A 412 13.97 23.20 -7.37
C LEU A 412 13.03 24.24 -7.95
N TYR A 413 11.84 23.82 -8.34
CA TYR A 413 10.74 24.66 -8.81
C TYR A 413 9.56 24.53 -7.85
N ILE A 414 8.93 25.65 -7.52
CA ILE A 414 7.95 25.72 -6.42
C ILE A 414 6.74 26.53 -6.89
N ALA A 415 5.56 25.94 -6.82
CA ALA A 415 4.30 26.67 -6.99
C ALA A 415 3.88 27.35 -5.68
N ASP A 416 3.52 28.63 -5.72
CA ASP A 416 3.08 29.41 -4.56
C ASP A 416 1.65 29.93 -4.77
N ARG A 417 0.71 29.34 -4.01
CA ARG A 417 -0.73 29.51 -4.23
C ARG A 417 -1.21 30.91 -3.91
N GLU A 418 -1.12 31.32 -2.64
CA GLU A 418 -1.50 32.67 -2.20
C GLU A 418 -0.45 33.73 -2.56
N GLY A 419 0.80 33.33 -2.83
CA GLY A 419 1.84 34.23 -3.34
C GLY A 419 1.66 34.58 -4.82
N LEU A 420 0.81 33.85 -5.55
CA LEU A 420 0.47 34.07 -6.97
C LEU A 420 1.69 33.96 -7.89
N ARG A 421 2.56 32.95 -7.64
CA ARG A 421 3.89 32.86 -8.26
C ARG A 421 4.33 31.43 -8.54
N ILE A 422 5.26 31.31 -9.48
CA ILE A 422 6.15 30.16 -9.64
C ILE A 422 7.57 30.61 -9.31
N HIS A 423 8.27 29.87 -8.46
CA HIS A 423 9.63 30.15 -8.03
C HIS A 423 10.62 29.09 -8.51
N ARG A 424 11.91 29.45 -8.53
CA ARG A 424 13.04 28.54 -8.73
C ARG A 424 14.17 28.88 -7.76
N CYS A 425 14.87 27.88 -7.24
CA CYS A 425 16.10 28.05 -6.47
C CYS A 425 17.08 26.90 -6.73
N ASN A 426 18.31 27.02 -6.25
CA ASN A 426 19.24 25.89 -6.12
C ASN A 426 18.74 24.89 -5.08
N LEU A 427 19.26 23.65 -5.09
CA LEU A 427 18.89 22.62 -4.11
C LEU A 427 19.17 23.03 -2.64
N ASP A 428 20.11 23.95 -2.41
CA ASP A 428 20.40 24.52 -1.09
C ASP A 428 19.54 25.76 -0.73
N GLY A 429 18.62 26.15 -1.62
CA GLY A 429 17.74 27.30 -1.48
C GLY A 429 18.33 28.64 -1.92
N SER A 430 19.62 28.67 -2.26
CA SER A 430 20.24 29.88 -2.80
C SER A 430 19.70 30.24 -4.18
N ALA A 431 19.91 31.49 -4.61
CA ALA A 431 19.41 32.01 -5.88
C ALA A 431 17.89 31.83 -6.07
N LEU A 432 17.10 31.99 -5.00
CA LEU A 432 15.64 32.01 -5.09
C LEU A 432 15.17 33.18 -5.96
N GLU A 433 14.45 32.85 -7.03
CA GLU A 433 13.91 33.81 -7.99
C GLU A 433 12.45 33.48 -8.33
N THR A 434 11.74 34.46 -8.87
CA THR A 434 10.37 34.30 -9.37
C THR A 434 10.39 34.16 -10.89
N LEU A 435 9.88 33.05 -11.41
CA LEU A 435 9.79 32.77 -12.85
C LEU A 435 8.49 33.28 -13.47
N VAL A 436 7.40 33.25 -12.72
CA VAL A 436 6.07 33.71 -13.13
C VAL A 436 5.42 34.42 -11.95
N GLN A 437 4.77 35.55 -12.20
CA GLN A 437 3.91 36.23 -11.25
C GLN A 437 2.55 36.46 -11.88
N THR A 438 1.54 35.75 -11.37
CA THR A 438 0.18 35.72 -11.94
C THR A 438 -0.71 36.81 -11.34
N GLY A 439 -0.27 37.49 -10.28
CA GLY A 439 -1.03 38.56 -9.62
C GLY A 439 -0.17 39.41 -8.68
N ASP A 440 -0.84 40.31 -7.95
CA ASP A 440 -0.20 41.25 -7.04
C ASP A 440 -0.81 41.03 -5.66
N VAL A 441 -0.04 40.42 -4.77
CA VAL A 441 -0.48 40.08 -3.41
C VAL A 441 -0.88 41.30 -2.58
N ALA A 442 -0.48 42.53 -2.96
CA ALA A 442 -0.95 43.73 -2.29
C ALA A 442 -2.43 44.03 -2.61
N ARG A 443 -2.96 43.56 -3.74
CA ARG A 443 -4.33 43.83 -4.20
C ARG A 443 -5.30 42.76 -3.72
N ALA A 444 -6.29 43.17 -2.93
CA ALA A 444 -7.33 42.27 -2.42
C ALA A 444 -8.07 41.50 -3.53
N ALA A 445 -8.37 42.17 -4.65
CA ALA A 445 -9.02 41.53 -5.79
C ALA A 445 -8.18 40.41 -6.42
N HIS A 446 -6.85 40.57 -6.48
CA HIS A 446 -5.97 39.53 -7.02
C HIS A 446 -5.83 38.36 -6.05
N ARG A 447 -5.78 38.61 -4.73
CA ARG A 447 -5.74 37.55 -3.71
C ARG A 447 -6.99 36.67 -3.72
N ALA A 448 -8.16 37.28 -3.94
CA ALA A 448 -9.45 36.58 -3.98
C ALA A 448 -9.73 35.86 -5.32
N ASP A 449 -8.95 36.14 -6.36
CA ASP A 449 -9.11 35.53 -7.68
C ASP A 449 -8.40 34.17 -7.73
N HIS A 450 -9.15 33.11 -7.45
CA HIS A 450 -8.61 31.74 -7.43
C HIS A 450 -8.08 31.27 -8.78
N THR A 451 -8.45 31.94 -9.89
CA THR A 451 -7.89 31.61 -11.20
C THR A 451 -6.41 32.01 -11.30
N ARG A 452 -5.89 32.81 -10.36
CA ARG A 452 -4.47 33.20 -10.28
C ARG A 452 -3.62 32.25 -9.45
N TRP A 453 -4.24 31.36 -8.68
CA TRP A 453 -3.58 30.50 -7.71
C TRP A 453 -2.82 29.37 -8.38
N CYS A 454 -1.48 29.43 -8.33
CA CYS A 454 -0.60 28.37 -8.82
C CYS A 454 -0.58 27.19 -7.84
N VAL A 455 -0.73 25.96 -8.31
CA VAL A 455 -0.80 24.78 -7.43
C VAL A 455 0.18 23.69 -7.85
N GLY A 456 -0.02 23.13 -9.04
CA GLY A 456 0.81 22.06 -9.57
C GLY A 456 1.93 22.57 -10.45
N ILE A 457 3.04 21.83 -10.52
CA ILE A 457 4.20 22.18 -11.34
C ILE A 457 4.94 20.93 -11.84
N ALA A 458 5.28 20.92 -13.12
CA ALA A 458 6.15 19.92 -13.73
C ALA A 458 7.25 20.62 -14.54
N VAL A 459 8.45 20.03 -14.61
CA VAL A 459 9.56 20.55 -15.41
C VAL A 459 9.94 19.52 -16.47
N ALA A 460 10.20 20.00 -17.69
CA ALA A 460 10.64 19.20 -18.83
C ALA A 460 11.91 19.82 -19.42
N PRO A 461 13.10 19.54 -18.84
CA PRO A 461 14.36 20.12 -19.27
C PRO A 461 14.68 19.82 -20.74
N ALA A 462 14.34 18.63 -21.24
CA ALA A 462 14.53 18.26 -22.64
C ALA A 462 13.75 19.17 -23.62
N LEU A 463 12.62 19.71 -23.19
CA LEU A 463 11.83 20.70 -23.95
C LEU A 463 12.26 22.15 -23.66
N GLY A 464 13.13 22.37 -22.68
CA GLY A 464 13.45 23.70 -22.17
C GLY A 464 12.24 24.41 -21.57
N ARG A 465 11.29 23.66 -20.99
CA ARG A 465 10.00 24.20 -20.50
C ARG A 465 9.63 23.70 -19.11
N PHE A 466 8.72 24.43 -18.49
CA PHE A 466 7.97 23.97 -17.33
C PHE A 466 6.48 24.25 -17.53
N PHE A 467 5.67 23.51 -16.80
CA PHE A 467 4.22 23.54 -16.83
C PHE A 467 3.70 23.80 -15.42
N TRP A 468 2.54 24.46 -15.30
CA TRP A 468 1.88 24.63 -14.00
C TRP A 468 0.37 24.67 -14.13
N THR A 469 -0.33 24.32 -13.05
CA THR A 469 -1.78 24.42 -12.96
C THR A 469 -2.19 25.71 -12.25
N GLN A 470 -3.35 26.25 -12.63
CA GLN A 470 -4.11 27.21 -11.83
C GLN A 470 -5.49 26.65 -11.55
N LYS A 471 -5.82 26.47 -10.26
CA LYS A 471 -6.99 25.66 -9.87
C LYS A 471 -8.36 26.26 -10.20
N GLY A 472 -8.51 27.59 -10.16
CA GLY A 472 -9.83 28.24 -10.28
C GLY A 472 -10.70 28.11 -9.02
N GLY A 473 -11.94 28.60 -9.09
CA GLY A 473 -12.94 28.43 -8.04
C GLY A 473 -13.27 26.95 -7.81
N SER A 474 -13.54 26.54 -6.57
CA SER A 474 -13.88 25.13 -6.31
C SER A 474 -15.17 24.76 -7.02
N LYS A 475 -15.14 23.68 -7.82
CA LYS A 475 -16.25 23.21 -8.65
C LYS A 475 -16.76 24.25 -9.68
N ALA A 476 -15.94 25.25 -10.01
CA ALA A 476 -16.33 26.34 -10.92
C ALA A 476 -16.02 26.03 -12.39
N GLY A 477 -15.18 25.03 -12.68
CA GLY A 477 -14.77 24.70 -14.04
C GLY A 477 -13.94 25.83 -14.68
N GLU A 478 -13.11 26.51 -13.87
CA GLU A 478 -12.26 27.64 -14.28
C GLU A 478 -10.77 27.29 -14.22
N GLY A 479 -10.45 26.01 -13.98
CA GLY A 479 -9.10 25.50 -13.87
C GLY A 479 -8.36 25.54 -15.21
N ARG A 480 -7.04 25.72 -15.16
CA ARG A 480 -6.20 25.89 -16.34
C ARG A 480 -4.83 25.24 -16.17
N VAL A 481 -4.21 24.88 -17.29
CA VAL A 481 -2.81 24.42 -17.36
C VAL A 481 -2.04 25.37 -18.28
N PHE A 482 -0.85 25.77 -17.87
CA PHE A 482 0.02 26.68 -18.61
C PHE A 482 1.40 26.09 -18.86
N SER A 483 2.11 26.67 -19.84
CA SER A 483 3.53 26.42 -20.08
C SER A 483 4.31 27.71 -20.31
N ALA A 484 5.61 27.66 -20.03
CA ALA A 484 6.57 28.71 -20.37
C ALA A 484 7.98 28.10 -20.51
N ARG A 485 8.91 28.85 -21.10
CA ARG A 485 10.32 28.42 -21.19
C ARG A 485 10.97 28.45 -19.81
N ILE A 486 11.87 27.51 -19.53
CA ILE A 486 12.68 27.53 -18.29
C ILE A 486 13.44 28.85 -18.18
N ASP A 487 14.09 29.25 -19.27
CA ASP A 487 14.80 30.52 -19.34
C ASP A 487 13.86 31.68 -19.67
N MET A 488 14.04 32.78 -18.94
CA MET A 488 13.33 34.03 -19.19
C MET A 488 13.73 34.59 -20.57
N PRO A 489 12.77 34.88 -21.46
CA PRO A 489 13.09 35.58 -22.71
C PRO A 489 13.72 36.94 -22.45
N ALA A 490 14.62 37.38 -23.35
CA ALA A 490 15.29 38.67 -23.22
C ALA A 490 14.29 39.83 -23.06
N GLY A 491 14.49 40.65 -22.03
CA GLY A 491 13.60 41.77 -21.68
C GLY A 491 12.30 41.38 -20.98
N GLY A 492 12.05 40.08 -20.76
CA GLY A 492 10.92 39.59 -19.97
C GLY A 492 11.12 39.80 -18.47
N VAL A 493 10.00 39.93 -17.76
CA VAL A 493 9.95 39.92 -16.29
C VAL A 493 8.84 38.97 -15.83
N ALA A 494 8.95 38.43 -14.62
CA ALA A 494 8.01 37.40 -14.12
C ALA A 494 6.52 37.78 -14.25
N ALA A 495 6.18 39.05 -14.05
CA ALA A 495 4.81 39.55 -14.12
C ALA A 495 4.26 39.74 -15.55
N ALA A 496 5.12 39.71 -16.57
CA ALA A 496 4.76 40.05 -17.95
C ALA A 496 5.66 39.35 -18.97
N ARG A 497 5.98 38.06 -18.75
CA ARG A 497 6.80 37.30 -19.70
C ARG A 497 5.97 36.92 -20.94
N PRO A 498 6.49 37.14 -22.17
CA PRO A 498 5.69 37.05 -23.40
C PRO A 498 5.42 35.62 -23.88
N ASP A 499 6.08 34.64 -23.27
CA ASP A 499 6.07 33.23 -23.68
C ASP A 499 5.16 32.34 -22.83
N VAL A 500 4.40 32.91 -21.88
CA VAL A 500 3.35 32.16 -21.16
C VAL A 500 2.25 31.76 -22.13
N ARG A 501 1.93 30.47 -22.16
CA ARG A 501 0.85 29.88 -22.96
C ARG A 501 -0.14 29.15 -22.06
N CYS A 502 -1.43 29.38 -22.27
CA CYS A 502 -2.47 28.53 -21.69
C CYS A 502 -2.64 27.33 -22.62
N LEU A 503 -2.41 26.12 -22.11
CA LEU A 503 -2.51 24.87 -22.88
C LEU A 503 -3.91 24.28 -22.81
N LEU A 504 -4.54 24.35 -21.64
CA LEU A 504 -5.89 23.87 -21.38
C LEU A 504 -6.62 24.84 -20.47
N ASP A 505 -7.93 24.96 -20.67
CA ASP A 505 -8.80 25.76 -19.82
C ASP A 505 -10.12 25.08 -19.46
N ALA A 506 -10.82 25.74 -18.56
CA ALA A 506 -12.10 25.34 -18.01
C ALA A 506 -12.12 23.92 -17.40
N LEU A 507 -10.99 23.48 -16.87
CA LEU A 507 -10.83 22.25 -16.11
C LEU A 507 -11.56 22.36 -14.74
N PRO A 508 -11.97 21.23 -14.14
CA PRO A 508 -12.67 21.22 -12.85
C PRO A 508 -11.93 21.95 -11.73
N GLU A 509 -10.79 21.39 -11.30
CA GLU A 509 -9.92 21.93 -10.25
C GLU A 509 -8.56 21.19 -10.34
N PRO A 510 -7.70 21.52 -11.32
CA PRO A 510 -6.44 20.82 -11.54
C PRO A 510 -5.46 21.14 -10.41
N VAL A 511 -4.90 20.11 -9.78
CA VAL A 511 -4.11 20.23 -8.55
C VAL A 511 -2.65 19.91 -8.81
N ASP A 512 -2.30 18.64 -8.95
CA ASP A 512 -0.93 18.16 -9.13
C ASP A 512 -0.69 17.83 -10.61
N LEU A 513 0.56 17.91 -11.04
CA LEU A 513 0.99 17.88 -12.43
C LEU A 513 2.33 17.16 -12.53
N ASP A 514 2.45 16.21 -13.46
CA ASP A 514 3.73 15.56 -13.79
C ASP A 514 3.88 15.41 -15.30
N TYR A 515 5.11 15.34 -15.79
CA TYR A 515 5.43 15.21 -17.21
C TYR A 515 6.20 13.92 -17.48
N ASP A 516 5.65 13.09 -18.36
CA ASP A 516 6.30 11.88 -18.85
C ASP A 516 7.08 12.19 -20.12
N GLU A 517 8.40 12.37 -20.00
CA GLU A 517 9.28 12.62 -21.14
C GLU A 517 9.26 11.48 -22.17
N ARG A 518 9.01 10.23 -21.75
CA ARG A 518 9.05 9.06 -22.64
C ARG A 518 7.86 9.04 -23.59
N SER A 519 6.66 9.34 -23.08
CA SER A 519 5.46 9.41 -23.92
C SER A 519 5.19 10.80 -24.50
N GLY A 520 5.87 11.84 -23.99
CA GLY A 520 5.62 13.24 -24.30
C GLY A 520 4.28 13.73 -23.76
N SER A 521 3.82 13.18 -22.63
CA SER A 521 2.49 13.47 -22.09
C SER A 521 2.56 14.22 -20.78
N LEU A 522 1.68 15.19 -20.62
CA LEU A 522 1.41 15.88 -19.37
C LEU A 522 0.24 15.16 -18.67
N LEU A 523 0.41 14.85 -17.40
CA LEU A 523 -0.61 14.19 -16.58
C LEU A 523 -0.93 15.05 -15.37
N TRP A 524 -2.19 15.05 -14.95
CA TRP A 524 -2.61 15.82 -13.78
C TRP A 524 -3.76 15.14 -13.04
N THR A 525 -3.89 15.52 -11.77
CA THR A 525 -5.06 15.19 -10.95
C THR A 525 -6.04 16.35 -10.95
N ASP A 526 -7.32 16.05 -11.09
CA ASP A 526 -8.41 17.00 -10.91
C ASP A 526 -9.20 16.67 -9.65
N ARG A 527 -9.48 17.71 -8.85
CA ARG A 527 -10.51 17.64 -7.81
C ARG A 527 -11.88 18.05 -8.34
N GLY A 528 -12.93 17.79 -7.57
CA GLY A 528 -14.29 18.25 -7.88
C GLY A 528 -15.28 17.11 -8.09
N GLU A 529 -16.45 17.43 -8.63
CA GLU A 529 -17.53 16.45 -8.79
C GLU A 529 -17.34 15.57 -10.03
N VAL A 530 -17.75 14.31 -9.90
CA VAL A 530 -17.87 13.38 -11.04
C VAL A 530 -18.86 13.93 -12.08
N PRO A 531 -18.68 13.67 -13.39
CA PRO A 531 -17.71 12.72 -13.97
C PRO A 531 -16.33 13.31 -14.32
N PHE A 532 -16.15 14.63 -14.24
CA PHE A 532 -14.92 15.28 -14.73
C PHE A 532 -13.90 15.59 -13.62
N GLY A 533 -14.34 15.76 -12.37
CA GLY A 533 -13.47 15.86 -11.19
C GLY A 533 -13.20 14.51 -10.53
N ASN A 534 -12.23 14.47 -9.63
CA ASN A 534 -11.68 13.25 -9.03
C ASN A 534 -11.14 12.29 -10.08
N THR A 535 -10.29 12.82 -10.96
CA THR A 535 -9.74 12.10 -12.11
C THR A 535 -8.22 12.21 -12.18
N LEU A 536 -7.62 11.22 -12.87
CA LEU A 536 -6.29 11.30 -13.43
C LEU A 536 -6.47 11.52 -14.93
N SER A 537 -5.95 12.62 -15.43
CA SER A 537 -6.12 13.05 -16.81
C SER A 537 -4.76 13.18 -17.52
N LYS A 538 -4.77 13.07 -18.84
CA LYS A 538 -3.58 13.03 -19.68
C LYS A 538 -3.79 13.84 -20.97
N LEU A 539 -2.78 14.64 -21.31
CA LEU A 539 -2.70 15.39 -22.57
C LEU A 539 -1.35 15.14 -23.23
N LYS A 540 -1.33 14.83 -24.52
CA LYS A 540 -0.09 14.75 -25.29
C LYS A 540 0.38 16.15 -25.68
N VAL A 541 1.66 16.46 -25.44
CA VAL A 541 2.28 17.73 -25.78
C VAL A 541 3.24 17.51 -26.96
N ASP A 542 3.30 18.46 -27.88
CA ASP A 542 4.19 18.35 -29.03
C ASP A 542 5.67 18.56 -28.66
N SER A 543 6.56 18.35 -29.63
CA SER A 543 8.02 18.51 -29.43
C SER A 543 8.47 19.94 -29.13
N LEU A 544 7.60 20.93 -29.29
CA LEU A 544 7.85 22.32 -28.92
C LEU A 544 7.34 22.62 -27.51
N GLY A 545 6.66 21.67 -26.86
CA GLY A 545 6.00 21.87 -25.57
C GLY A 545 4.72 22.70 -25.66
N ASP A 546 4.13 22.76 -26.86
CA ASP A 546 2.84 23.40 -27.11
C ASP A 546 1.75 22.34 -27.31
N ALA A 547 0.49 22.76 -27.11
CA ALA A 547 -0.69 21.97 -27.40
C ALA A 547 -1.79 22.94 -27.88
N ALA A 548 -2.39 22.66 -29.03
CA ALA A 548 -3.59 23.37 -29.49
C ALA A 548 -4.83 22.62 -28.99
N ALA A 549 -4.94 22.45 -27.67
CA ALA A 549 -5.91 21.54 -27.06
C ALA A 549 -7.20 22.26 -26.63
N THR A 550 -8.35 21.74 -27.04
CA THR A 550 -9.67 22.04 -26.47
C THR A 550 -10.00 21.01 -25.37
N LYS A 551 -11.14 21.19 -24.70
CA LYS A 551 -11.66 20.21 -23.73
C LYS A 551 -11.88 18.81 -24.29
N GLU A 552 -11.94 18.65 -25.61
CA GLU A 552 -12.12 17.35 -26.26
C GLU A 552 -10.79 16.61 -26.51
N ASP A 553 -9.65 17.26 -26.28
CA ASP A 553 -8.34 16.77 -26.69
C ASP A 553 -7.54 16.06 -25.58
N TYR A 554 -8.06 16.03 -24.35
CA TYR A 554 -7.44 15.28 -23.25
C TYR A 554 -8.24 14.04 -22.85
N GLU A 555 -7.51 13.05 -22.36
CA GLU A 555 -8.05 11.76 -21.94
C GLU A 555 -8.18 11.72 -20.42
N ILE A 556 -9.34 11.29 -19.92
CA ILE A 556 -9.48 10.89 -18.52
C ILE A 556 -9.07 9.42 -18.42
N VAL A 557 -7.91 9.17 -17.82
CA VAL A 557 -7.33 7.82 -17.67
C VAL A 557 -8.05 7.05 -16.58
N VAL A 558 -8.24 7.68 -15.41
CA VAL A 558 -8.90 7.05 -14.25
C VAL A 558 -9.85 8.04 -13.59
N GLN A 559 -10.97 7.54 -13.05
CA GLN A 559 -12.02 8.32 -12.37
C GLN A 559 -12.27 7.83 -10.94
N ASN A 560 -13.08 8.58 -10.20
CA ASN A 560 -13.66 8.21 -8.90
C ASN A 560 -12.64 8.09 -7.77
N PHE A 561 -11.67 9.01 -7.68
CA PHE A 561 -10.83 9.18 -6.48
C PHE A 561 -11.57 9.91 -5.35
N ASP A 562 -11.07 9.80 -4.11
CA ASP A 562 -11.63 10.48 -2.94
C ASP A 562 -10.88 11.80 -2.66
N GLU A 563 -11.04 12.81 -3.54
CA GLU A 563 -10.27 14.07 -3.57
C GLU A 563 -8.81 13.86 -4.01
N ALA A 564 -8.62 13.53 -5.30
CA ALA A 564 -7.31 13.33 -5.90
C ALA A 564 -6.41 14.56 -5.74
N ILE A 565 -5.20 14.36 -5.23
CA ILE A 565 -4.24 15.43 -5.03
C ILE A 565 -2.88 15.00 -5.55
N GLY A 566 -2.15 14.11 -4.89
CA GLY A 566 -0.77 13.75 -5.26
C GLY A 566 -0.68 12.97 -6.57
N LEU A 567 0.35 13.24 -7.38
CA LEU A 567 0.63 12.51 -8.61
C LEU A 567 2.13 12.27 -8.80
N LYS A 568 2.51 11.06 -9.22
CA LYS A 568 3.83 10.79 -9.79
C LYS A 568 3.76 9.76 -10.91
N VAL A 569 4.45 10.03 -12.01
CA VAL A 569 4.58 9.10 -13.13
C VAL A 569 5.81 8.20 -12.93
N ASP A 570 5.59 6.88 -13.06
CA ASP A 570 6.63 5.87 -13.19
C ASP A 570 6.80 5.50 -14.67
N ALA A 571 7.52 6.34 -15.42
CA ALA A 571 7.72 6.16 -16.86
C ALA A 571 8.46 4.86 -17.25
N GLU A 572 9.23 4.31 -16.30
CA GLU A 572 9.97 3.06 -16.48
C GLU A 572 9.01 1.88 -16.48
N ALA A 573 8.15 1.79 -15.47
CA ALA A 573 7.18 0.71 -15.32
C ALA A 573 5.87 0.96 -16.09
N GLY A 574 5.65 2.17 -16.61
CA GLY A 574 4.46 2.54 -17.38
C GLY A 574 3.22 2.78 -16.49
N PHE A 575 3.41 3.07 -15.21
CA PHE A 575 2.32 3.34 -14.26
C PHE A 575 2.31 4.81 -13.80
N CYS A 576 1.21 5.23 -13.20
CA CYS A 576 1.11 6.47 -12.43
C CYS A 576 0.70 6.14 -11.00
N TYR A 577 1.16 6.91 -10.03
CA TYR A 577 0.74 6.80 -8.64
C TYR A 577 -0.05 8.05 -8.27
N VAL A 578 -1.19 7.84 -7.62
CA VAL A 578 -2.12 8.91 -7.22
C VAL A 578 -2.40 8.80 -5.72
N ALA A 579 -2.27 9.89 -4.99
CA ALA A 579 -2.68 9.97 -3.59
C ALA A 579 -3.92 10.85 -3.45
N ASP A 580 -4.80 10.46 -2.53
CA ASP A 580 -6.02 11.20 -2.23
C ASP A 580 -6.16 11.57 -0.74
N ILE A 581 -6.90 12.65 -0.49
CA ILE A 581 -7.16 13.16 0.86
C ILE A 581 -8.06 12.19 1.63
N GLY A 582 -8.80 11.32 0.93
CA GLY A 582 -9.57 10.20 1.49
C GLY A 582 -8.71 9.10 2.14
N GLY A 583 -7.38 9.24 2.11
CA GLY A 583 -6.44 8.39 2.81
C GLY A 583 -6.02 7.17 2.00
N SER A 584 -6.05 7.25 0.66
CA SER A 584 -5.62 6.15 -0.21
C SER A 584 -4.44 6.55 -1.11
N ILE A 585 -3.62 5.56 -1.43
CA ILE A 585 -2.58 5.62 -2.46
C ILE A 585 -2.92 4.58 -3.52
N TRP A 586 -2.96 5.00 -4.77
CA TRP A 586 -3.34 4.19 -5.91
C TRP A 586 -2.17 4.08 -6.88
N ARG A 587 -2.07 2.93 -7.55
CA ARG A 587 -1.29 2.73 -8.76
C ARG A 587 -2.25 2.59 -9.92
N CYS A 588 -2.06 3.36 -10.97
CA CYS A 588 -2.94 3.47 -12.13
C CYS A 588 -2.20 3.01 -13.39
N GLY A 589 -2.82 2.09 -14.12
CA GLY A 589 -2.38 1.68 -15.45
C GLY A 589 -2.82 2.67 -16.53
N GLN A 590 -2.17 2.63 -17.69
CA GLN A 590 -2.57 3.45 -18.85
C GLN A 590 -3.88 2.98 -19.50
N ASP A 591 -4.34 1.77 -19.18
CA ASP A 591 -5.60 1.17 -19.64
C ASP A 591 -6.81 1.57 -18.78
N GLY A 592 -6.61 2.46 -17.80
CA GLY A 592 -7.64 2.92 -16.87
C GLY A 592 -7.83 2.01 -15.66
N THR A 593 -7.04 0.95 -15.51
CA THR A 593 -7.02 0.15 -14.29
C THR A 593 -6.44 0.94 -13.12
N ARG A 594 -6.91 0.67 -11.91
CA ARG A 594 -6.28 1.16 -10.68
C ARG A 594 -6.25 0.08 -9.60
N THR A 595 -5.12 0.00 -8.93
CA THR A 595 -4.89 -0.85 -7.77
C THR A 595 -4.65 0.04 -6.56
N LYS A 596 -5.29 -0.25 -5.44
CA LYS A 596 -5.01 0.42 -4.18
C LYS A 596 -3.73 -0.16 -3.59
N ILE A 597 -2.70 0.66 -3.42
CA ILE A 597 -1.43 0.27 -2.81
C ILE A 597 -1.52 0.34 -1.29
N TYR A 598 -2.12 1.42 -0.76
CA TYR A 598 -2.25 1.61 0.67
C TYR A 598 -3.50 2.40 1.02
N GLU A 599 -4.05 2.17 2.21
CA GLU A 599 -5.14 2.95 2.76
C GLU A 599 -5.04 3.08 4.29
N ASP A 600 -5.14 4.32 4.77
CA ASP A 600 -5.34 4.64 6.17
C ASP A 600 -6.31 5.83 6.28
N LYS A 601 -7.51 5.58 6.83
CA LYS A 601 -8.55 6.60 6.98
C LYS A 601 -8.22 7.68 8.01
N ASN A 602 -7.14 7.53 8.78
CA ASN A 602 -6.62 8.58 9.66
C ASN A 602 -5.57 9.46 8.99
N CYS A 603 -5.20 9.16 7.74
CA CYS A 603 -4.29 9.97 6.93
C CYS A 603 -5.07 10.81 5.91
N ALA A 604 -4.49 11.93 5.53
CA ALA A 604 -4.91 12.73 4.39
C ALA A 604 -3.69 12.91 3.49
N PHE A 605 -3.55 12.03 2.49
CA PHE A 605 -2.35 12.00 1.67
C PHE A 605 -2.34 13.13 0.64
N THR A 606 -1.17 13.72 0.42
CA THR A 606 -0.91 14.77 -0.57
C THR A 606 0.17 14.32 -1.55
N GLY A 607 1.16 15.17 -1.84
CA GLY A 607 2.20 14.89 -2.81
C GLY A 607 2.94 13.59 -2.51
N LEU A 608 3.38 12.95 -3.59
CA LEU A 608 4.12 11.70 -3.54
C LEU A 608 5.28 11.70 -4.55
N ASP A 609 6.30 10.92 -4.27
CA ASP A 609 7.37 10.57 -5.22
C ASP A 609 7.77 9.10 -5.04
N LEU A 610 8.54 8.58 -5.97
CA LEU A 610 8.90 7.16 -6.02
C LEU A 610 10.38 6.99 -5.68
N ALA A 611 10.65 6.10 -4.73
CA ALA A 611 12.01 5.70 -4.39
C ALA A 611 12.26 4.28 -4.88
N ARG A 612 13.26 4.14 -5.76
CA ARG A 612 13.84 2.83 -6.10
C ARG A 612 15.04 2.57 -5.20
N TYR A 613 15.30 1.30 -5.02
CA TYR A 613 16.27 0.74 -4.10
C TYR A 613 17.54 0.38 -4.86
N VAL A 614 18.63 1.15 -4.69
CA VAL A 614 19.79 1.13 -5.60
C VAL A 614 21.12 1.34 -4.89
N THR A 615 22.15 0.60 -5.27
CA THR A 615 23.52 0.83 -4.76
C THR A 615 24.17 2.01 -5.49
N THR A 616 24.69 2.98 -4.74
CA THR A 616 25.58 4.03 -5.25
C THR A 616 27.03 3.70 -4.89
N PHE A 617 27.87 3.49 -5.89
CA PHE A 617 29.26 3.11 -5.77
C PHE A 617 30.21 4.29 -6.00
N ILE A 618 31.26 4.40 -5.19
CA ILE A 618 32.37 5.34 -5.34
C ILE A 618 33.67 4.53 -5.30
N PRO A 619 34.42 4.43 -6.42
CA PRO A 619 35.55 3.50 -6.53
C PRO A 619 36.83 3.96 -5.81
N GLY A 620 36.99 5.27 -5.58
CA GLY A 620 38.30 5.86 -5.30
C GLY A 620 39.18 5.90 -6.55
N ARG A 621 40.32 6.57 -6.51
CA ARG A 621 41.21 6.69 -7.68
C ARG A 621 41.85 5.36 -8.07
N ALA A 622 42.00 5.14 -9.38
CA ALA A 622 42.76 4.00 -9.89
C ALA A 622 44.26 4.17 -9.55
N PRO A 623 44.97 3.08 -9.22
CA PRO A 623 46.40 3.14 -8.90
C PRO A 623 47.23 3.48 -10.14
N VAL A 624 48.32 4.22 -9.93
CA VAL A 624 49.29 4.53 -10.99
C VAL A 624 50.72 4.32 -10.47
N PRO A 625 51.54 3.46 -11.11
CA PRO A 625 51.23 2.61 -12.25
C PRO A 625 50.43 1.35 -11.85
N GLN A 626 49.65 0.82 -12.80
CA GLN A 626 49.03 -0.51 -12.69
C GLN A 626 49.96 -1.59 -13.25
N ASN A 627 50.27 -2.61 -12.45
CA ASN A 627 51.16 -3.71 -12.84
C ASN A 627 50.43 -4.92 -13.42
N GLY A 628 49.12 -5.07 -13.27
CA GLY A 628 48.38 -6.28 -13.63
C GLY A 628 46.96 -5.97 -14.07
N GLN A 629 45.99 -6.75 -13.57
CA GLN A 629 44.56 -6.51 -13.81
C GLN A 629 43.86 -6.43 -12.45
N LEU A 630 43.28 -5.28 -12.18
CA LEU A 630 42.56 -4.96 -10.95
C LEU A 630 41.09 -4.80 -11.28
N PHE A 631 40.24 -5.48 -10.53
CA PHE A 631 38.79 -5.43 -10.69
C PHE A 631 38.14 -5.04 -9.36
N LEU A 632 37.20 -4.10 -9.42
CA LEU A 632 36.19 -3.91 -8.38
C LEU A 632 34.88 -4.42 -8.95
N TRP A 633 34.12 -5.16 -8.15
CA TRP A 633 32.84 -5.69 -8.60
C TRP A 633 31.85 -5.69 -7.45
N PRO A 634 30.63 -5.19 -7.66
CA PRO A 634 29.44 -5.74 -7.04
C PRO A 634 28.72 -6.67 -8.03
N GLY A 635 28.06 -7.70 -7.55
CA GLY A 635 27.30 -8.62 -8.41
C GLY A 635 26.43 -9.60 -7.65
N MET A 636 25.60 -10.33 -8.41
CA MET A 636 24.72 -11.38 -7.91
C MET A 636 25.02 -12.72 -8.57
N SER A 637 25.08 -13.78 -7.77
CA SER A 637 25.27 -15.14 -8.28
C SER A 637 23.96 -15.91 -8.31
N ASN A 638 23.72 -16.67 -9.39
CA ASN A 638 22.57 -17.58 -9.49
C ASN A 638 22.81 -18.94 -8.81
N GLY A 639 24.01 -19.18 -8.28
CA GLY A 639 24.39 -20.44 -7.63
C GLY A 639 24.66 -21.61 -8.59
N THR A 640 24.57 -21.40 -9.91
CA THR A 640 24.97 -22.39 -10.93
C THR A 640 26.33 -22.06 -11.56
N GLY A 641 26.96 -20.98 -11.13
CA GLY A 641 28.27 -20.52 -11.59
C GLY A 641 28.23 -19.24 -12.42
N ASP A 642 27.04 -18.71 -12.73
CA ASP A 642 26.96 -17.38 -13.34
C ASP A 642 26.97 -16.29 -12.26
N LEU A 643 27.58 -15.16 -12.63
CA LEU A 643 27.74 -13.96 -11.84
C LEU A 643 27.36 -12.75 -12.71
N VAL A 644 26.17 -12.22 -12.46
CA VAL A 644 25.67 -10.98 -13.05
C VAL A 644 26.34 -9.83 -12.31
N GLN A 645 27.26 -9.10 -12.94
CA GLN A 645 28.13 -8.14 -12.24
C GLN A 645 28.49 -6.92 -13.07
N THR A 646 28.68 -5.80 -12.37
CA THR A 646 29.34 -4.62 -12.93
C THR A 646 30.81 -4.65 -12.56
N THR A 647 31.70 -4.59 -13.54
CA THR A 647 33.14 -4.58 -13.33
C THR A 647 33.69 -3.17 -13.50
N ILE A 648 34.61 -2.81 -12.61
CA ILE A 648 35.37 -1.57 -12.63
C ILE A 648 36.84 -1.96 -12.67
N GLU A 649 37.49 -1.62 -13.77
CA GLU A 649 38.68 -2.32 -14.21
C GLU A 649 39.84 -1.38 -14.44
N ASP A 650 41.03 -1.85 -14.04
CA ASP A 650 42.29 -1.18 -14.26
C ASP A 650 43.39 -2.16 -14.67
N TYR A 651 43.98 -1.91 -15.83
CA TYR A 651 44.95 -2.75 -16.53
C TYR A 651 46.26 -2.02 -16.75
N ARG A 652 47.33 -2.81 -16.96
CA ARG A 652 48.69 -2.32 -17.23
C ARG A 652 48.80 -1.36 -18.43
N ASP A 653 47.90 -1.45 -19.41
CA ASP A 653 47.90 -0.59 -20.61
C ASP A 653 47.20 0.76 -20.41
N GLY A 654 46.74 1.06 -19.19
CA GLY A 654 46.10 2.33 -18.83
C GLY A 654 44.65 2.47 -19.31
N ASN A 655 44.03 1.37 -19.71
CA ASN A 655 42.61 1.28 -20.05
C ASN A 655 42.12 2.20 -21.17
N ALA A 656 43.00 2.52 -22.13
CA ALA A 656 42.65 3.35 -23.28
C ALA A 656 41.47 2.79 -24.11
N TRP A 657 41.15 1.50 -23.95
CA TRP A 657 40.07 0.80 -24.64
C TRP A 657 38.65 1.30 -24.28
N CYS A 658 38.44 1.90 -23.10
CA CYS A 658 37.18 2.60 -22.77
C CYS A 658 37.32 4.13 -22.81
N GLY A 659 38.48 4.65 -23.24
CA GLY A 659 38.79 6.08 -23.26
C GLY A 659 39.27 6.65 -21.92
N ALA A 660 39.62 5.81 -20.94
CA ALA A 660 40.14 6.26 -19.65
C ALA A 660 41.54 6.86 -19.78
N THR A 661 41.84 7.80 -18.87
CA THR A 661 43.15 8.42 -18.70
C THR A 661 43.76 8.07 -17.34
N GLU A 662 44.99 8.53 -17.07
CA GLU A 662 45.72 8.22 -15.85
C GLU A 662 44.89 8.52 -14.57
N GLY A 663 44.72 7.49 -13.72
CA GLY A 663 43.95 7.57 -12.47
C GLY A 663 42.44 7.36 -12.61
N GLN A 664 41.93 7.11 -13.81
CA GLN A 664 40.53 6.73 -14.09
C GLN A 664 40.37 5.22 -14.23
N TRP A 665 39.14 4.75 -14.03
CA TRP A 665 38.75 3.36 -14.25
C TRP A 665 37.96 3.19 -15.54
N CYS A 666 37.89 1.96 -16.04
CA CYS A 666 36.86 1.55 -17.00
C CYS A 666 35.74 0.80 -16.29
N ILE A 667 34.50 1.22 -16.48
CA ILE A 667 33.32 0.54 -15.95
C ILE A 667 32.50 -0.10 -17.05
N ARG A 668 31.97 -1.30 -16.79
CA ARG A 668 30.99 -1.97 -17.66
C ARG A 668 30.13 -2.98 -16.90
N ALA A 669 28.89 -3.14 -17.34
CA ALA A 669 28.07 -4.28 -16.98
C ALA A 669 28.57 -5.53 -17.71
N SER A 670 28.52 -6.68 -17.04
CA SER A 670 29.05 -7.93 -17.55
C SER A 670 28.36 -9.16 -16.96
N LEU A 671 28.54 -10.30 -17.61
CA LEU A 671 28.16 -11.60 -17.10
C LEU A 671 29.36 -12.53 -17.13
N PHE A 672 29.73 -13.07 -15.99
CA PHE A 672 30.75 -14.09 -15.89
C PHE A 672 30.10 -15.46 -15.66
N GLY A 673 30.59 -16.50 -16.34
CA GLY A 673 30.09 -17.86 -16.16
C GLY A 673 30.99 -18.90 -16.82
N SER A 674 30.47 -20.10 -17.03
CA SER A 674 31.21 -21.20 -17.69
C SER A 674 31.67 -20.87 -19.12
N PHE A 675 31.02 -19.89 -19.75
CA PHE A 675 31.36 -19.34 -21.06
C PHE A 675 32.43 -18.24 -21.02
N GLY A 676 33.00 -17.96 -19.84
CA GLY A 676 33.91 -16.84 -19.61
C GLY A 676 33.14 -15.55 -19.33
N GLN A 677 33.74 -14.41 -19.69
CA GLN A 677 33.16 -13.09 -19.47
C GLN A 677 32.49 -12.57 -20.74
N LYS A 678 31.26 -12.07 -20.58
CA LYS A 678 30.51 -11.33 -21.60
C LYS A 678 30.36 -9.89 -21.13
N ASP A 679 30.84 -8.97 -21.95
CA ASP A 679 30.93 -7.55 -21.60
C ASP A 679 29.97 -6.70 -22.44
N ALA A 680 29.39 -5.70 -21.80
CA ALA A 680 28.65 -4.63 -22.47
C ALA A 680 29.57 -3.49 -22.94
N ASN A 681 28.96 -2.38 -23.35
CA ASN A 681 29.65 -1.12 -23.58
C ASN A 681 30.33 -0.64 -22.29
N ALA A 682 31.48 0.01 -22.43
CA ALA A 682 32.25 0.51 -21.31
C ALA A 682 32.42 2.03 -21.38
N SER A 683 32.61 2.63 -20.20
CA SER A 683 32.85 4.07 -20.05
C SER A 683 34.03 4.33 -19.11
N ALA A 684 34.72 5.44 -19.34
CA ALA A 684 35.73 5.95 -18.43
C ALA A 684 35.05 6.68 -17.25
N ILE A 685 35.52 6.42 -16.03
CA ILE A 685 35.00 7.05 -14.81
C ILE A 685 36.12 7.53 -13.88
N SER A 686 35.84 8.61 -13.14
CA SER A 686 36.76 9.17 -12.14
C SER A 686 36.57 8.54 -10.76
N GLY A 687 37.57 8.70 -9.89
CA GLY A 687 37.59 8.05 -8.58
C GLY A 687 36.55 8.56 -7.58
N ASP A 688 36.13 9.81 -7.72
CA ASP A 688 35.12 10.48 -6.90
C ASP A 688 33.72 10.45 -7.54
N GLN A 689 33.59 9.87 -8.73
CA GLN A 689 32.32 9.72 -9.43
C GLN A 689 31.37 8.81 -8.66
N LYS A 690 30.13 9.27 -8.48
CA LYS A 690 29.07 8.45 -7.89
C LYS A 690 28.41 7.65 -9.00
N ILE A 691 28.39 6.34 -8.87
CA ILE A 691 27.88 5.42 -9.89
C ILE A 691 26.67 4.70 -9.33
N ARG A 692 25.54 4.80 -10.01
CA ARG A 692 24.32 4.07 -9.66
C ARG A 692 24.31 2.74 -10.41
N ILE A 693 24.18 1.63 -9.68
CA ILE A 693 24.17 0.27 -10.23
C ILE A 693 22.88 -0.45 -9.84
N GLU A 694 22.12 -0.89 -10.84
CA GLU A 694 20.84 -1.58 -10.68
C GLU A 694 20.89 -2.96 -11.34
N TYR A 695 20.31 -3.95 -10.67
CA TYR A 695 20.13 -5.29 -11.18
C TYR A 695 18.65 -5.68 -11.09
N ASN A 696 18.00 -5.86 -12.24
CA ASN A 696 16.57 -6.09 -12.31
C ASN A 696 16.26 -7.41 -13.02
N LEU A 697 15.37 -8.23 -12.46
CA LEU A 697 14.78 -9.35 -13.20
C LEU A 697 13.72 -8.80 -14.15
N MET A 698 13.85 -9.12 -15.44
CA MET A 698 12.89 -8.74 -16.47
C MET A 698 11.61 -9.57 -16.37
N ALA A 699 10.56 -9.12 -17.07
CA ALA A 699 9.23 -9.74 -17.03
C ALA A 699 9.18 -11.19 -17.54
N ASP A 700 10.19 -11.64 -18.28
CA ASP A 700 10.32 -13.04 -18.70
C ASP A 700 10.72 -13.98 -17.55
N GLY A 701 11.04 -13.42 -16.38
CA GLY A 701 11.40 -14.15 -15.17
C GLY A 701 12.76 -14.84 -15.24
N THR A 702 13.61 -14.57 -16.24
CA THR A 702 14.91 -15.26 -16.41
C THR A 702 16.04 -14.33 -16.86
N THR A 703 15.73 -13.24 -17.55
CA THR A 703 16.69 -12.24 -17.99
C THR A 703 16.96 -11.22 -16.88
N TRP A 704 18.24 -10.99 -16.60
CA TRP A 704 18.68 -9.95 -15.68
C TRP A 704 19.24 -8.77 -16.44
N GLU A 705 18.64 -7.61 -16.18
CA GLU A 705 19.04 -6.31 -16.69
C GLU A 705 19.98 -5.64 -15.68
N GLN A 706 21.05 -5.04 -16.20
CA GLN A 706 22.06 -4.29 -15.47
C GLN A 706 22.06 -2.86 -16.02
N ILE A 707 21.73 -1.90 -15.17
CA ILE A 707 21.74 -0.47 -15.54
C ILE A 707 22.81 0.22 -14.71
N VAL A 708 23.83 0.75 -15.40
CA VAL A 708 24.95 1.46 -14.77
C VAL A 708 24.91 2.91 -15.25
N THR A 709 24.68 3.83 -14.33
CA THR A 709 24.54 5.26 -14.64
C THR A 709 25.43 6.09 -13.74
N ASP A 710 25.83 7.27 -14.22
CA ASP A 710 26.35 8.30 -13.34
C ASP A 710 25.20 8.75 -12.43
N ALA A 711 25.41 8.69 -11.12
CA ALA A 711 24.36 9.00 -10.16
C ALA A 711 24.00 10.48 -10.19
N ASP A 712 24.95 11.39 -10.44
CA ASP A 712 24.74 12.84 -10.41
C ASP A 712 24.12 13.36 -11.72
N SER A 713 24.58 12.91 -12.88
CA SER A 713 24.11 13.35 -14.20
C SER A 713 23.02 12.48 -14.81
N GLY A 714 22.88 11.22 -14.38
CA GLY A 714 22.00 10.22 -14.99
C GLY A 714 22.52 9.63 -16.31
N GLU A 715 23.74 9.97 -16.71
CA GLU A 715 24.36 9.46 -17.93
C GLU A 715 24.46 7.94 -17.91
N ASN A 716 24.11 7.27 -19.01
CA ASN A 716 24.28 5.82 -19.14
C ASN A 716 25.76 5.50 -19.34
N LEU A 717 26.37 4.85 -18.35
CA LEU A 717 27.77 4.42 -18.39
C LEU A 717 27.90 3.01 -18.98
N SER A 718 26.92 2.13 -18.71
CA SER A 718 26.85 0.79 -19.28
C SER A 718 25.45 0.19 -19.15
N TYR A 719 25.08 -0.69 -20.07
CA TYR A 719 23.83 -1.42 -20.03
C TYR A 719 24.00 -2.86 -20.53
N PHE A 720 23.47 -3.83 -19.79
CA PHE A 720 23.50 -5.22 -20.22
C PHE A 720 22.26 -5.98 -19.78
N ALA A 721 21.67 -6.77 -20.67
CA ALA A 721 20.57 -7.66 -20.35
C ALA A 721 20.89 -9.06 -20.86
N TYR A 722 20.80 -10.07 -19.98
CA TYR A 722 21.14 -11.44 -20.34
C TYR A 722 20.39 -12.47 -19.49
N ASP A 723 19.98 -13.58 -20.11
CA ASP A 723 19.35 -14.73 -19.44
C ASP A 723 20.34 -15.42 -18.49
N SER A 724 20.09 -15.28 -17.19
CA SER A 724 20.89 -15.90 -16.13
C SER A 724 20.01 -16.71 -15.16
N GLY A 725 18.78 -17.04 -15.59
CA GLY A 725 17.79 -17.79 -14.82
C GLY A 725 17.03 -16.99 -13.75
N PRO A 726 16.01 -17.61 -13.14
CA PRO A 726 15.02 -16.92 -12.30
C PRO A 726 15.47 -16.59 -10.88
N TYR A 727 16.57 -17.17 -10.39
CA TYR A 727 16.93 -17.09 -8.98
C TYR A 727 18.37 -16.61 -8.78
N MET A 728 18.52 -15.57 -7.97
CA MET A 728 19.81 -15.16 -7.41
C MET A 728 19.92 -15.68 -5.97
N ARG A 729 21.09 -16.23 -5.64
CA ARG A 729 21.38 -16.90 -4.36
C ARG A 729 22.23 -16.05 -3.42
N GLY A 730 22.82 -14.97 -3.93
CA GLY A 730 23.62 -14.08 -3.13
C GLY A 730 23.96 -12.80 -3.87
N TYR A 731 24.20 -11.76 -3.09
CA TYR A 731 24.79 -10.50 -3.51
C TYR A 731 26.15 -10.36 -2.83
N GLY A 732 27.14 -9.84 -3.54
CA GLY A 732 28.47 -9.62 -2.98
C GLY A 732 29.18 -8.49 -3.67
N THR A 733 30.22 -7.99 -3.01
CA THR A 733 31.15 -7.06 -3.61
C THR A 733 32.58 -7.30 -3.13
N GLY A 734 33.57 -6.93 -3.93
CA GLY A 734 34.97 -7.06 -3.55
C GLY A 734 35.94 -6.43 -4.54
N THR A 735 37.22 -6.56 -4.18
CA THR A 735 38.37 -6.19 -4.98
C THR A 735 39.13 -7.45 -5.35
N GLU A 736 39.39 -7.64 -6.64
CA GLU A 736 40.12 -8.77 -7.17
C GLU A 736 41.38 -8.30 -7.89
N CYS A 737 42.50 -8.95 -7.57
CA CYS A 737 43.80 -8.63 -8.14
C CYS A 737 44.39 -9.84 -8.86
N GLN A 738 44.58 -9.70 -10.18
CA GLN A 738 45.15 -10.74 -11.03
C GLN A 738 46.49 -10.28 -11.63
N ASN A 739 47.34 -11.24 -12.01
CA ASN A 739 48.58 -11.00 -12.76
C ASN A 739 49.52 -9.96 -12.11
N ASP A 740 49.69 -10.06 -10.79
CA ASP A 740 50.53 -9.15 -10.00
C ASP A 740 50.11 -7.66 -10.09
N CYS A 741 48.80 -7.41 -10.07
CA CYS A 741 48.27 -6.05 -10.07
C CYS A 741 48.76 -5.22 -8.87
N SER A 742 48.82 -3.90 -9.08
CA SER A 742 48.88 -2.89 -8.03
C SER A 742 47.50 -2.83 -7.36
N GLY A 743 47.42 -2.94 -6.03
CA GLY A 743 46.16 -2.88 -5.30
C GLY A 743 45.53 -1.49 -5.28
N THR A 744 44.32 -1.37 -4.70
CA THR A 744 43.64 -0.08 -4.57
C THR A 744 44.36 0.84 -3.59
N ILE A 745 44.41 2.14 -3.92
CA ILE A 745 45.11 3.17 -3.12
C ILE A 745 44.16 3.99 -2.22
N GLU A 746 42.86 3.89 -2.48
CA GLU A 746 41.80 4.57 -1.74
C GLU A 746 40.73 3.57 -1.35
N GLN A 747 39.87 3.94 -0.39
CA GLN A 747 38.75 3.11 0.02
C GLN A 747 37.64 3.16 -1.03
N GLN A 748 36.95 2.05 -1.22
CA GLN A 748 35.74 1.98 -2.03
C GLN A 748 34.53 2.15 -1.11
N LYS A 749 33.51 2.86 -1.60
CA LYS A 749 32.24 3.03 -0.86
C LYS A 749 31.06 2.54 -1.67
N TYR A 750 30.19 1.77 -1.04
CA TYR A 750 28.87 1.41 -1.56
C TYR A 750 27.84 1.99 -0.61
N LEU A 751 27.00 2.88 -1.11
CA LEU A 751 26.02 3.62 -0.34
C LEU A 751 24.62 3.17 -0.73
N ASN A 752 23.73 3.09 0.26
CA ASN A 752 22.32 2.78 0.08
C ASN A 752 22.07 1.44 -0.62
N THR A 753 22.90 0.43 -0.38
CA THR A 753 22.70 -0.90 -0.97
C THR A 753 21.39 -1.48 -0.47
N VAL A 754 20.53 -1.89 -1.40
CA VAL A 754 19.27 -2.52 -1.07
C VAL A 754 19.12 -3.81 -1.86
N ILE A 755 18.63 -4.83 -1.16
CA ILE A 755 18.42 -6.18 -1.67
C ILE A 755 16.95 -6.51 -1.43
N THR A 756 16.21 -6.74 -2.52
CA THR A 756 14.82 -7.20 -2.47
C THR A 756 14.81 -8.69 -2.76
N LEU A 757 14.40 -9.49 -1.78
CA LEU A 757 14.27 -10.93 -1.95
C LEU A 757 12.98 -11.28 -2.71
N ALA A 758 13.01 -12.38 -3.47
CA ALA A 758 11.82 -12.90 -4.14
C ALA A 758 10.73 -13.28 -3.12
N ASP A 759 11.16 -13.90 -2.01
CA ASP A 759 10.34 -14.30 -0.89
C ASP A 759 10.91 -13.76 0.43
N ALA A 760 10.04 -13.52 1.41
CA ALA A 760 10.40 -13.11 2.75
C ALA A 760 11.35 -14.12 3.42
N ASP A 761 12.49 -13.64 3.92
CA ASP A 761 13.44 -14.46 4.69
C ASP A 761 14.09 -13.63 5.79
N LEU A 762 13.55 -13.74 7.00
CA LEU A 762 14.08 -13.08 8.21
C LEU A 762 15.48 -13.57 8.62
N THR A 763 15.96 -14.67 8.04
CA THR A 763 17.27 -15.25 8.34
C THR A 763 18.37 -14.78 7.39
N PHE A 764 18.02 -14.11 6.29
CA PHE A 764 18.99 -13.67 5.28
C PHE A 764 20.13 -12.85 5.90
N GLY A 765 19.85 -11.98 6.85
CA GLY A 765 20.90 -11.19 7.52
C GLY A 765 21.93 -11.99 8.32
N SER A 766 21.62 -13.23 8.71
CA SER A 766 22.59 -14.12 9.35
C SER A 766 23.65 -14.68 8.39
N THR A 767 23.46 -14.48 7.08
CA THR A 767 24.37 -14.97 6.03
C THR A 767 25.50 -13.99 5.69
N VAL A 768 25.46 -12.77 6.24
CA VAL A 768 26.48 -11.75 5.97
C VAL A 768 27.87 -12.23 6.38
N GLY A 769 28.81 -12.10 5.45
CA GLY A 769 30.23 -12.27 5.67
C GLY A 769 30.99 -11.01 5.28
N SER A 770 32.01 -10.66 6.06
CA SER A 770 32.99 -9.64 5.71
C SER A 770 34.40 -10.16 5.99
N SER A 771 35.37 -9.72 5.19
CA SER A 771 36.78 -10.11 5.33
C SER A 771 37.71 -8.97 4.92
N GLN A 772 39.01 -9.12 5.17
CA GLN A 772 40.06 -8.19 4.73
C GLN A 772 39.83 -6.73 5.15
N GLY A 773 39.20 -6.52 6.31
CA GLY A 773 38.97 -5.19 6.89
C GLY A 773 37.79 -4.42 6.28
N ALA A 774 37.00 -5.02 5.40
CA ALA A 774 35.75 -4.41 4.93
C ALA A 774 34.76 -4.26 6.09
N THR A 775 34.05 -3.14 6.12
CA THR A 775 33.03 -2.82 7.14
C THR A 775 31.73 -2.46 6.47
N TYR A 776 30.62 -2.67 7.16
CA TYR A 776 29.30 -2.25 6.70
C TYR A 776 28.48 -1.72 7.87
N SER A 777 27.55 -0.81 7.59
CA SER A 777 26.57 -0.34 8.55
C SER A 777 25.63 -1.47 8.99
N GLU A 778 24.79 -1.24 9.99
CA GLU A 778 23.77 -2.21 10.37
C GLU A 778 22.95 -2.66 9.14
N LEU A 779 22.76 -3.97 9.02
CA LEU A 779 21.88 -4.55 8.02
C LEU A 779 20.45 -4.47 8.56
N LYS A 780 19.64 -3.61 7.95
CA LYS A 780 18.25 -3.37 8.34
C LYS A 780 17.32 -4.18 7.45
N GLN A 781 16.12 -4.46 7.95
CA GLN A 781 15.08 -5.15 7.18
C GLN A 781 13.70 -4.54 7.42
N THR A 782 12.80 -4.73 6.45
CA THR A 782 11.36 -4.57 6.66
C THR A 782 10.82 -5.63 7.62
N GLU A 783 9.69 -5.38 8.27
CA GLU A 783 9.07 -6.31 9.23
C GLU A 783 8.76 -7.68 8.63
N ASP A 784 8.48 -7.73 7.34
CA ASP A 784 8.22 -8.95 6.58
C ASP A 784 9.50 -9.68 6.13
N GLY A 785 10.70 -9.11 6.35
CA GLY A 785 11.97 -9.72 5.96
C GLY A 785 12.22 -9.81 4.46
N LYS A 786 11.50 -9.03 3.64
CA LYS A 786 11.62 -9.07 2.18
C LYS A 786 12.62 -8.06 1.61
N ILE A 787 12.73 -6.89 2.21
CA ILE A 787 13.65 -5.83 1.78
C ILE A 787 14.73 -5.67 2.85
N TRP A 788 15.97 -5.71 2.40
CA TRP A 788 17.16 -5.60 3.23
C TRP A 788 18.01 -4.42 2.78
N THR A 789 18.43 -3.56 3.71
CA THR A 789 19.19 -2.35 3.40
C THR A 789 20.49 -2.26 4.18
N ILE A 790 21.53 -1.75 3.52
CA ILE A 790 22.84 -1.40 4.10
C ILE A 790 23.13 0.04 3.68
N ASP A 791 23.18 0.94 4.64
CA ASP A 791 23.42 2.37 4.38
C ASP A 791 24.81 2.62 3.79
N GLU A 792 25.83 1.93 4.30
CA GLU A 792 27.22 2.09 3.86
C GLU A 792 27.99 0.76 3.95
N ILE A 793 28.72 0.40 2.89
CA ILE A 793 29.77 -0.62 2.87
C ILE A 793 31.07 0.09 2.48
N ILE A 794 32.11 -0.13 3.28
CA ILE A 794 33.46 0.40 3.06
C ILE A 794 34.39 -0.78 2.82
N VAL A 795 35.03 -0.81 1.63
CA VAL A 795 36.14 -1.72 1.36
C VAL A 795 37.43 -0.91 1.48
N PRO A 796 38.35 -1.28 2.39
CA PRO A 796 39.59 -0.54 2.58
C PRO A 796 40.52 -0.68 1.37
N PRO A 797 41.51 0.22 1.20
CA PRO A 797 42.55 0.06 0.20
C PRO A 797 43.24 -1.31 0.33
N MET A 798 43.38 -2.03 -0.78
CA MET A 798 44.09 -3.29 -0.86
C MET A 798 45.60 -3.02 -0.85
N GLN A 799 46.21 -3.13 0.32
CA GLN A 799 47.67 -3.11 0.43
C GLN A 799 48.25 -4.45 0.01
N LYS A 800 49.17 -4.42 -0.95
CA LYS A 800 49.80 -5.60 -1.53
C LYS A 800 51.31 -5.55 -1.38
#